data_AF-A0A9X1ZKI7-F1
#
_entry.id   AF-A0A9X1ZKI7-F1
#
_cell.length_a   1.000
_cell.length_b   1.000
_cell.length_c   1.000
_cell.angle_alpha   90.00
_cell.angle_beta   90.00
_cell.angle_gamma   90.00
#
_symmetry.space_group_name_H-M   'P 1'
#
loop_
_entity.id
_entity.type
_entity.pdbx_description
1 polymer ?
#
loop_
_entity_poly.entity_id
_entity_poly.type
_entity_poly.pdbx_seq_one_letter_code
_entity_poly.pdbx_strand_id
1 'polypeptide(L)'
;MANKHFSIHQLLLTCLLFFSSLNTHATVQFSTLEAEHGLSMNTVNDVLTDQSGYLWVATQAGLNRYNGKEIKVYLKEHDNGPSGNHISHLYYSRKGELWFSTINDGLNRYDEKTKQFLHFNTPEFGLPTSGINAISEDHNGNIWLASTNGIYIFSARNLSLIEHIDVGDKGLLEENVTGLFLDNRSRLWVSHQAGMQLYLPEQSTLIPFEFPATIKVNAINNITNGNENSLWLTTEHGKLVHLKLSDNNQAISAKPHDIYFPENLKNSDISDLLLDIDGKLWLGFQQSGVAAYSPETHQIEHYSYSPSNVTSVSSELITSLWIDEDRQLWIGTRGSGLSRADLFSLAFNTINQYSFKDKNLFDTDIRSIYRDKQQTLWIGTATGLYIAHEDNNRNITGFSLYSHPSFDGKSFISFIKQDNQNRLWIGTRGNGLYLLNLVDQSIKQFQAETDNPRAIASNYLYSLFFDDKQQAWITTKDSGLSLFIESQQSFKSWSYDPDIQNGFPSNEISNILSDSNNGYWVLTYGAGLVHMSEHGLLTQYSPSTLDTFPSKHLFNAYDINGKLWVSSSDGVFEFDPQSQQVKLYNNKNGLIDNIAYLMVKDQTDTLWVGTSKGLSVIDTNTATIRNYTDVDGLQNNEFNFGSGFVDDDNRVYIGGINGFNMIYPVNLPVIPAPKTPIIDEFYLLNKLQRVQDTPRFQQTNDISYATSIQLQYDDAIFSFQFHSNNLHQAEQLQYEYRMLGLHQQWFDDLNGHIAHFSGLSPGQYQFQVRARNHNNQYSPIRTLDVNIAPAPWQTWWAYTLYAILICTILSSFIWLQTRKYRQKVKMMEQISKSEQRLQLSLRGSGDEFWDWDITQKSAIRSNTFLKYPDEETSLADTLLYCIHPDDLASVTEDMQTCLKGGQEKFELTYRARLPDDNWVWVLNRGQVIERDQNGRANRIVGTVKNIQSLKETEQTLKQLNLELADRVKTRTEELKLTQNELIDKEKMATLGGLVASITHEINTPIGISVTATSHLSDRVVEFNEKYQSGDVSHEDFEQYQSEVADCAKLVLSNLHRAAKLIQSFKKVSVDQSHEDLRDFNLKQYLDEIFVSLHPLLSRTKHQYQYQCPDDIILHSQPGVLYQIVSNLFNNSIIHAYPDDSVGQLVLTITREAQGIKIIYQDDGCGMPDEVKANIFLPFFTTKRGKGGSGLGMNILYNLVTQVLKGTVTLESEINKGATFIIELPEEIIAK
;
A
#
# COMPACT_ATOMS: atom_id res chain seq x y z
N MET A 1 79.70 17.40 4.90
CA MET A 1 78.75 17.72 3.80
C MET A 1 78.15 16.41 3.33
N ALA A 2 76.97 16.07 3.84
CA ALA A 2 76.29 14.80 3.56
C ALA A 2 74.78 15.05 3.49
N ASN A 3 74.18 14.43 2.48
CA ASN A 3 72.78 14.49 2.06
C ASN A 3 71.78 14.24 3.19
N LYS A 4 70.75 15.08 3.27
CA LYS A 4 69.44 14.71 3.82
C LYS A 4 68.42 14.78 2.69
N HIS A 5 68.18 13.65 2.04
CA HIS A 5 66.97 13.44 1.25
C HIS A 5 65.83 13.18 2.24
N PHE A 6 64.99 14.19 2.49
CA PHE A 6 63.68 13.95 3.08
C PHE A 6 62.82 13.27 2.02
N SER A 7 62.37 12.04 2.31
CA SER A 7 61.52 11.25 1.42
C SER A 7 60.14 11.89 1.34
N ILE A 8 59.64 12.06 0.11
CA ILE A 8 58.26 12.49 -0.20
C ILE A 8 57.22 11.58 0.50
N HIS A 9 57.56 10.32 0.79
CA HIS A 9 56.70 9.44 1.59
C HIS A 9 56.58 9.85 3.05
N GLN A 10 57.61 10.43 3.68
CA GLN A 10 57.50 10.94 5.05
C GLN A 10 56.65 12.19 5.11
N LEU A 11 56.72 13.06 4.09
CA LEU A 11 55.86 14.25 4.00
C LEU A 11 54.40 13.87 3.72
N LEU A 12 54.16 12.88 2.85
CA LEU A 12 52.84 12.30 2.61
C LEU A 12 52.28 11.58 3.85
N LEU A 13 53.11 10.85 4.62
CA LEU A 13 52.68 10.23 5.87
C LEU A 13 52.33 11.28 6.93
N THR A 14 53.11 12.35 7.05
CA THR A 14 52.78 13.45 7.97
C THR A 14 51.56 14.25 7.51
N CYS A 15 51.35 14.43 6.21
CA CYS A 15 50.11 15.04 5.71
C CYS A 15 48.90 14.11 5.93
N LEU A 16 49.02 12.80 5.71
CA LEU A 16 47.96 11.83 6.00
C LEU A 16 47.64 11.73 7.51
N LEU A 17 48.64 11.87 8.38
CA LEU A 17 48.44 11.93 9.84
C LEU A 17 47.84 13.26 10.33
N PHE A 18 47.97 14.36 9.56
CA PHE A 18 47.26 15.61 9.84
C PHE A 18 45.81 15.63 9.33
N PHE A 19 45.45 14.69 8.43
CA PHE A 19 44.07 14.53 7.95
C PHE A 19 43.22 13.59 8.82
N SER A 20 43.81 12.86 9.77
CA SER A 20 43.09 11.97 10.69
C SER A 20 42.94 12.62 12.08
N SER A 21 41.99 13.55 12.22
CA SER A 21 41.25 13.88 13.47
C SER A 21 40.61 15.28 13.41
N LEU A 22 39.77 15.51 12.40
CA LEU A 22 38.75 16.56 12.50
C LEU A 22 37.58 15.98 13.30
N ASN A 23 37.73 15.91 14.63
CA ASN A 23 36.64 15.54 15.52
C ASN A 23 35.65 16.70 15.56
N THR A 24 34.61 16.61 14.74
CA THR A 24 33.41 17.40 14.94
C THR A 24 32.67 16.90 16.18
N HIS A 25 32.31 17.81 17.09
CA HIS A 25 31.31 17.55 18.12
C HIS A 25 29.92 17.44 17.46
N ALA A 26 29.71 16.40 16.65
CA ALA A 26 28.41 16.08 16.09
C ALA A 26 27.61 15.33 17.15
N THR A 27 26.47 15.88 17.54
CA THR A 27 25.58 15.25 18.52
C THR A 27 24.75 14.16 17.84
N VAL A 28 24.88 12.92 18.32
CA VAL A 28 24.03 11.80 17.90
C VAL A 28 22.57 12.11 18.24
N GLN A 29 21.68 11.99 17.26
CA GLN A 29 20.24 12.11 17.46
C GLN A 29 19.61 10.74 17.56
N PHE A 30 18.77 10.56 18.58
CA PHE A 30 18.05 9.31 18.83
C PHE A 30 16.58 9.43 18.47
N SER A 31 16.00 8.33 18.00
CA SER A 31 14.55 8.16 17.83
C SER A 31 14.11 6.89 18.56
N THR A 32 12.82 6.81 18.89
CA THR A 32 12.31 5.80 19.83
C THR A 32 11.21 4.96 19.22
N LEU A 33 11.30 3.64 19.37
CA LEU A 33 10.25 2.68 19.03
C LEU A 33 9.69 2.07 20.32
N GLU A 34 8.40 2.32 20.56
CA GLU A 34 7.67 1.89 21.76
C GLU A 34 6.50 0.96 21.41
N ALA A 35 5.76 0.51 22.42
CA ALA A 35 4.58 -0.33 22.25
C ALA A 35 3.50 0.32 21.39
N GLU A 36 3.37 1.65 21.44
CA GLU A 36 2.48 2.42 20.55
C GLU A 36 2.85 2.26 19.06
N HIS A 37 4.12 1.94 18.78
CA HIS A 37 4.65 1.69 17.44
C HIS A 37 4.60 0.20 17.04
N GLY A 38 3.98 -0.66 17.86
CA GLY A 38 3.80 -2.09 17.56
C GLY A 38 4.76 -3.04 18.29
N LEU A 39 5.66 -2.54 19.13
CA LEU A 39 6.49 -3.39 19.99
C LEU A 39 5.61 -4.10 21.04
N SER A 40 5.89 -5.36 21.37
CA SER A 40 5.09 -6.09 22.38
C SER A 40 5.17 -5.49 23.78
N MET A 41 6.31 -4.94 24.18
CA MET A 41 6.49 -4.28 25.48
C MET A 41 7.71 -3.35 25.47
N ASN A 42 7.64 -2.25 26.23
CA ASN A 42 8.70 -1.24 26.33
C ASN A 42 9.96 -1.69 27.11
N THR A 43 10.00 -2.89 27.67
CA THR A 43 11.21 -3.41 28.33
C THR A 43 11.89 -4.38 27.39
N VAL A 44 12.97 -3.92 26.75
CA VAL A 44 13.80 -4.69 25.84
C VAL A 44 14.93 -5.32 26.64
N ASN A 45 15.10 -6.64 26.50
CA ASN A 45 16.17 -7.38 27.18
C ASN A 45 17.40 -7.55 26.27
N ASP A 46 17.17 -7.77 24.97
CA ASP A 46 18.25 -8.04 24.01
C ASP A 46 17.82 -7.71 22.57
N VAL A 47 18.79 -7.40 21.71
CA VAL A 47 18.59 -6.97 20.31
C VAL A 47 19.69 -7.52 19.41
N LEU A 48 19.32 -8.04 18.24
CA LEU A 48 20.29 -8.37 17.18
C LEU A 48 19.64 -8.33 15.79
N THR A 49 20.46 -8.40 14.74
CA THR A 49 19.99 -8.52 13.34
C THR A 49 20.28 -9.90 12.76
N ASP A 50 19.37 -10.42 11.92
CA ASP A 50 19.59 -11.65 11.16
C ASP A 50 20.33 -11.41 9.83
N GLN A 51 20.69 -12.49 9.12
CA GLN A 51 21.36 -12.42 7.80
C GLN A 51 20.46 -11.89 6.69
N SER A 52 19.16 -11.93 6.89
CA SER A 52 18.20 -11.40 5.93
C SER A 52 18.07 -9.88 6.10
N GLY A 53 18.47 -9.33 7.25
CA GLY A 53 18.44 -7.91 7.62
C GLY A 53 17.23 -7.50 8.45
N TYR A 54 16.50 -8.44 9.06
CA TYR A 54 15.50 -8.09 10.07
C TYR A 54 16.16 -7.85 11.43
N LEU A 55 15.57 -6.93 12.18
CA LEU A 55 15.91 -6.70 13.57
C LEU A 55 15.05 -7.56 14.48
N TRP A 56 15.68 -8.34 15.34
CA TRP A 56 15.03 -9.14 16.36
C TRP A 56 15.17 -8.46 17.72
N VAL A 57 14.06 -8.32 18.44
CA VAL A 57 13.98 -7.62 19.72
C VAL A 57 13.32 -8.51 20.75
N ALA A 58 14.09 -8.90 21.76
CA ALA A 58 13.61 -9.67 22.91
C ALA A 58 13.00 -8.72 23.94
N THR A 59 11.78 -9.01 24.37
CA THR A 59 11.10 -8.24 25.42
C THR A 59 10.56 -9.15 26.51
N GLN A 60 10.07 -8.54 27.59
CA GLN A 60 9.42 -9.27 28.69
C GLN A 60 8.05 -9.87 28.33
N ALA A 61 7.45 -9.47 27.20
CA ALA A 61 6.12 -9.91 26.79
C ALA A 61 6.07 -10.60 25.43
N GLY A 62 7.16 -10.67 24.68
CA GLY A 62 7.22 -11.39 23.42
C GLY A 62 8.53 -11.21 22.65
N LEU A 63 8.67 -12.00 21.60
CA LEU A 63 9.73 -11.83 20.60
C LEU A 63 9.19 -10.95 19.46
N ASN A 64 9.96 -9.95 19.04
CA ASN A 64 9.55 -9.03 17.98
C ASN A 64 10.53 -9.11 16.82
N ARG A 65 10.02 -9.02 15.60
CA ARG A 65 10.80 -8.92 14.37
C ARG A 65 10.39 -7.67 13.62
N TYR A 66 11.34 -6.79 13.36
CA TYR A 66 11.14 -5.51 12.69
C TYR A 66 11.84 -5.49 11.34
N ASN A 67 11.14 -5.00 10.31
CA ASN A 67 11.64 -4.94 8.93
C ASN A 67 11.95 -3.51 8.45
N GLY A 68 11.98 -2.53 9.36
CA GLY A 68 12.17 -1.10 9.03
C GLY A 68 10.85 -0.32 8.95
N LYS A 69 9.70 -0.99 8.85
CA LYS A 69 8.38 -0.34 8.76
C LYS A 69 7.36 -0.93 9.73
N GLU A 70 7.30 -2.26 9.81
CA GLU A 70 6.32 -3.00 10.60
C GLU A 70 7.01 -3.92 11.60
N ILE A 71 6.42 -4.02 12.79
CA ILE A 71 6.86 -4.93 13.85
C ILE A 71 5.91 -6.13 13.86
N LYS A 72 6.46 -7.32 13.62
CA LYS A 72 5.77 -8.61 13.77
C LYS A 72 6.04 -9.16 15.17
N VAL A 73 4.97 -9.39 15.93
CA VAL A 73 5.05 -9.87 17.31
C VAL A 73 4.75 -11.36 17.39
N TYR A 74 5.62 -12.11 18.05
CA TYR A 74 5.48 -13.52 18.35
C TYR A 74 5.25 -13.71 19.86
N LEU A 75 4.12 -14.35 20.19
CA LEU A 75 3.62 -14.58 21.56
C LEU A 75 3.32 -16.07 21.71
N LYS A 76 3.45 -16.59 22.93
CA LYS A 76 3.15 -17.97 23.30
C LYS A 76 1.71 -18.36 22.98
N GLU A 77 0.79 -17.41 23.08
CA GLU A 77 -0.64 -17.60 22.82
C GLU A 77 -0.97 -17.82 21.34
N HIS A 78 -0.04 -17.53 20.42
CA HIS A 78 -0.23 -17.81 18.99
C HIS A 78 0.05 -19.29 18.67
N ASP A 79 -0.68 -19.85 17.69
CA ASP A 79 -0.53 -21.24 17.23
C ASP A 79 0.91 -21.63 16.82
N ASN A 80 1.78 -20.65 16.55
CA ASN A 80 3.18 -20.82 16.19
C ASN A 80 4.02 -19.75 16.91
N GLY A 81 4.16 -19.89 18.23
CA GLY A 81 4.85 -18.96 19.11
C GLY A 81 6.02 -19.57 19.90
N PRO A 82 6.77 -18.74 20.65
CA PRO A 82 7.80 -19.19 21.58
C PRO A 82 7.23 -20.00 22.76
N SER A 83 8.07 -20.75 23.48
CA SER A 83 7.66 -21.50 24.68
C SER A 83 7.21 -20.60 25.85
N GLY A 84 7.67 -19.35 25.87
CA GLY A 84 7.41 -18.35 26.90
C GLY A 84 7.44 -16.93 26.31
N ASN A 85 6.73 -15.99 26.95
CA ASN A 85 6.66 -14.59 26.51
C ASN A 85 7.84 -13.74 26.99
N HIS A 86 8.49 -14.11 28.09
CA HIS A 86 9.62 -13.35 28.63
C HIS A 86 10.93 -13.84 28.03
N ILE A 87 11.37 -13.18 26.96
CA ILE A 87 12.59 -13.54 26.22
C ILE A 87 13.79 -12.83 26.87
N SER A 88 14.82 -13.57 27.27
CA SER A 88 15.99 -13.02 27.98
C SER A 88 17.16 -12.71 27.06
N HIS A 89 17.55 -13.65 26.19
CA HIS A 89 18.74 -13.52 25.34
C HIS A 89 18.46 -14.02 23.94
N LEU A 90 19.06 -13.35 22.96
CA LEU A 90 19.03 -13.71 21.55
C LEU A 90 20.42 -14.15 21.09
N TYR A 91 20.47 -15.12 20.18
CA TYR A 91 21.70 -15.55 19.55
C TYR A 91 21.43 -15.99 18.11
N TYR A 92 22.10 -15.36 17.16
CA TYR A 92 21.98 -15.72 15.76
C TYR A 92 23.15 -16.63 15.34
N SER A 93 22.85 -17.89 15.02
CA SER A 93 23.84 -18.89 14.64
C SER A 93 24.46 -18.60 13.27
N ARG A 94 25.71 -19.03 13.07
CA ARG A 94 26.41 -18.98 11.78
C ARG A 94 25.67 -19.75 10.67
N LYS A 95 24.78 -20.68 11.03
CA LYS A 95 23.95 -21.47 10.11
C LYS A 95 22.66 -20.76 9.66
N GLY A 96 22.41 -19.54 10.15
CA GLY A 96 21.18 -18.80 9.84
C GLY A 96 19.99 -19.26 10.68
N GLU A 97 20.21 -19.56 11.95
CA GLU A 97 19.16 -20.00 12.89
C GLU A 97 19.13 -19.03 14.07
N LEU A 98 17.94 -18.52 14.42
CA LEU A 98 17.76 -17.70 15.60
C LEU A 98 17.50 -18.59 16.81
N TRP A 99 18.40 -18.56 17.78
CA TRP A 99 18.26 -19.20 19.07
C TRP A 99 17.94 -18.15 20.12
N PHE A 100 17.06 -18.47 21.06
CA PHE A 100 16.74 -17.56 22.14
C PHE A 100 16.33 -18.30 23.40
N SER A 101 16.64 -17.70 24.55
CA SER A 101 16.23 -18.21 25.86
C SER A 101 15.03 -17.45 26.37
N THR A 102 14.20 -18.15 27.13
CA THR A 102 13.15 -17.57 27.95
C THR A 102 13.56 -17.66 29.41
N ILE A 103 13.08 -16.74 30.25
CA ILE A 103 13.49 -16.70 31.66
C ILE A 103 13.16 -18.03 32.40
N ASN A 104 12.00 -18.63 32.11
CA ASN A 104 11.46 -19.79 32.85
C ASN A 104 10.98 -20.95 31.96
N ASP A 105 11.02 -20.83 30.62
CA ASP A 105 10.47 -21.82 29.69
C ASP A 105 11.55 -22.41 28.75
N GLY A 106 12.82 -22.35 29.14
CA GLY A 106 13.96 -22.96 28.45
C GLY A 106 14.42 -22.29 27.15
N LEU A 107 15.14 -23.07 26.35
CA LEU A 107 15.72 -22.67 25.06
C LEU A 107 14.74 -22.89 23.91
N ASN A 108 14.75 -21.97 22.94
CA ASN A 108 13.95 -22.01 21.74
C ASN A 108 14.83 -21.80 20.51
N ARG A 109 14.36 -22.30 19.36
CA ARG A 109 14.91 -21.99 18.04
C ARG A 109 13.81 -21.58 17.09
N TYR A 110 14.02 -20.48 16.38
CA TYR A 110 13.21 -20.09 15.23
C TYR A 110 13.93 -20.51 13.94
N ASP A 111 13.26 -21.35 13.15
CA ASP A 111 13.74 -21.79 11.84
C ASP A 111 13.18 -20.85 10.75
N GLU A 112 14.04 -20.06 10.13
CA GLU A 112 13.67 -19.09 9.10
C GLU A 112 13.06 -19.75 7.85
N LYS A 113 13.46 -20.98 7.52
CA LYS A 113 13.02 -21.65 6.28
C LYS A 113 11.59 -22.15 6.39
N THR A 114 11.19 -22.59 7.58
CA THR A 114 9.85 -23.10 7.88
C THR A 114 8.98 -22.06 8.57
N LYS A 115 9.57 -20.95 9.05
CA LYS A 115 8.96 -19.94 9.92
C LYS A 115 8.36 -20.54 11.19
N GLN A 116 8.96 -21.60 11.75
CA GLN A 116 8.44 -22.30 12.95
C GLN A 116 9.34 -22.17 14.17
N PHE A 117 8.70 -22.25 15.34
CA PHE A 117 9.38 -22.34 16.63
C PHE A 117 9.54 -23.79 17.09
N LEU A 118 10.77 -24.14 17.46
CA LEU A 118 11.13 -25.39 18.10
C LEU A 118 11.48 -25.12 19.56
N HIS A 119 10.85 -25.85 20.48
CA HIS A 119 10.99 -25.67 21.92
C HIS A 119 11.83 -26.79 22.52
N PHE A 120 12.83 -26.44 23.33
CA PHE A 120 13.73 -27.37 23.99
C PHE A 120 13.58 -27.31 25.51
N ASN A 121 12.35 -27.41 25.99
CA ASN A 121 11.97 -27.24 27.39
C ASN A 121 11.44 -28.51 28.06
N THR A 122 11.47 -29.64 27.36
CA THR A 122 11.09 -30.94 27.93
C THR A 122 12.31 -31.63 28.57
N PRO A 123 12.09 -32.44 29.63
CA PRO A 123 13.17 -33.19 30.28
C PRO A 123 13.95 -34.13 29.34
N GLU A 124 13.35 -34.52 28.21
CA GLU A 124 13.95 -35.40 27.20
C GLU A 124 15.23 -34.80 26.58
N PHE A 125 15.33 -33.47 26.52
CA PHE A 125 16.50 -32.78 25.98
C PHE A 125 17.63 -32.60 27.01
N GLY A 126 17.36 -32.78 28.31
CA GLY A 126 18.35 -32.60 29.38
C GLY A 126 18.88 -31.16 29.54
N LEU A 127 18.13 -30.17 29.05
CA LEU A 127 18.50 -28.75 29.10
C LEU A 127 17.84 -28.02 30.27
N PRO A 128 18.46 -26.95 30.80
CA PRO A 128 17.87 -26.15 31.86
C PRO A 128 16.64 -25.39 31.35
N THR A 129 15.56 -25.40 32.13
CA THR A 129 14.33 -24.64 31.84
C THR A 129 14.40 -23.19 32.31
N SER A 130 15.33 -22.86 33.20
CA SER A 130 15.52 -21.52 33.77
C SER A 130 16.99 -21.25 34.06
N GLY A 131 17.36 -19.97 34.20
CA GLY A 131 18.71 -19.58 34.60
C GLY A 131 19.75 -19.74 33.50
N ILE A 132 19.35 -19.56 32.23
CA ILE A 132 20.27 -19.44 31.10
C ILE A 132 20.74 -17.98 31.04
N ASN A 133 22.05 -17.75 31.19
CA ASN A 133 22.65 -16.41 31.26
C ASN A 133 23.25 -15.96 29.91
N ALA A 134 23.68 -16.89 29.06
CA ALA A 134 24.21 -16.57 27.74
C ALA A 134 24.13 -17.78 26.79
N ILE A 135 24.10 -17.50 25.49
CA ILE A 135 24.06 -18.49 24.41
C ILE A 135 25.23 -18.19 23.45
N SER A 136 25.96 -19.23 23.05
CA SER A 136 27.01 -19.13 22.02
C SER A 136 27.07 -20.39 21.16
N GLU A 137 27.79 -20.35 20.05
CA GLU A 137 28.05 -21.51 19.18
C GLU A 137 29.55 -21.84 19.17
N ASP A 138 29.90 -23.12 19.04
CA ASP A 138 31.28 -23.56 18.78
C ASP A 138 31.60 -23.72 17.28
N HIS A 139 32.86 -23.99 16.95
CA HIS A 139 33.30 -24.21 15.56
C HIS A 139 32.64 -25.41 14.86
N ASN A 140 32.10 -26.38 15.61
CA ASN A 140 31.37 -27.54 15.07
C ASN A 140 29.87 -27.24 14.89
N GLY A 141 29.45 -26.07 15.35
CA GLY A 141 28.08 -25.60 15.35
C GLY A 141 27.19 -26.28 16.38
N ASN A 142 27.75 -26.65 17.53
CA ASN A 142 27.00 -27.00 18.73
C ASN A 142 26.70 -25.72 19.53
N ILE A 143 25.55 -25.72 20.20
CA ILE A 143 25.09 -24.58 20.99
C ILE A 143 25.57 -24.75 22.44
N TRP A 144 26.24 -23.74 22.95
CA TRP A 144 26.73 -23.65 24.32
C TRP A 144 25.82 -22.73 25.11
N LEU A 145 25.36 -23.19 26.27
CA LEU A 145 24.53 -22.43 27.19
C LEU A 145 25.30 -22.23 28.50
N ALA A 146 25.52 -20.97 28.87
CA ALA A 146 25.93 -20.63 30.22
C ALA A 146 24.69 -20.61 31.11
N SER A 147 24.79 -21.23 32.29
CA SER A 147 23.70 -21.25 33.26
C SER A 147 24.19 -21.01 34.68
N THR A 148 23.25 -20.88 35.61
CA THR A 148 23.55 -20.87 37.04
C THR A 148 24.15 -22.18 37.56
N ASN A 149 24.00 -23.28 36.80
CA ASN A 149 24.39 -24.64 37.19
C ASN A 149 25.39 -25.23 36.17
N GLY A 150 26.39 -24.46 35.75
CA GLY A 150 27.43 -24.88 34.82
C GLY A 150 27.10 -24.63 33.35
N ILE A 151 27.77 -25.36 32.46
CA ILE A 151 27.70 -25.17 31.01
C ILE A 151 27.03 -26.37 30.36
N TYR A 152 26.06 -26.13 29.47
CA TYR A 152 25.40 -27.17 28.68
C TYR A 152 25.82 -27.07 27.21
N ILE A 153 26.21 -28.19 26.63
CA ILE A 153 26.58 -28.29 25.21
C ILE A 153 25.51 -29.11 24.49
N PHE A 154 24.80 -28.47 23.56
CA PHE A 154 23.67 -29.05 22.83
C PHE A 154 23.98 -29.23 21.35
N SER A 155 23.70 -30.43 20.82
CA SER A 155 23.83 -30.68 19.39
C SER A 155 22.56 -30.25 18.65
N ALA A 156 22.63 -29.14 17.93
CA ALA A 156 21.55 -28.70 17.04
C ALA A 156 21.23 -29.71 15.92
N ARG A 157 22.18 -30.57 15.56
CA ARG A 157 22.02 -31.58 14.49
C ARG A 157 21.29 -32.84 14.98
N ASN A 158 21.66 -33.33 16.14
CA ASN A 158 21.11 -34.57 16.70
C ASN A 158 19.95 -34.32 17.67
N LEU A 159 19.66 -33.05 17.97
CA LEU A 159 18.65 -32.61 18.93
C LEU A 159 18.81 -33.28 20.30
N SER A 160 20.06 -33.36 20.77
CA SER A 160 20.42 -34.03 22.02
C SER A 160 21.49 -33.26 22.77
N LEU A 161 21.44 -33.29 24.11
CA LEU A 161 22.54 -32.86 24.95
C LEU A 161 23.79 -33.71 24.64
N ILE A 162 24.91 -33.05 24.37
CA ILE A 162 26.21 -33.68 24.21
C ILE A 162 26.80 -33.91 25.60
N GLU A 163 26.82 -32.85 26.40
CA GLU A 163 27.51 -32.85 27.69
C GLU A 163 27.01 -31.69 28.57
N HIS A 164 27.04 -31.92 29.88
CA HIS A 164 26.89 -30.89 30.92
C HIS A 164 28.20 -30.84 31.71
N ILE A 165 28.82 -29.66 31.78
CA ILE A 165 30.08 -29.41 32.47
C ILE A 165 29.76 -28.73 33.79
N ASP A 166 29.99 -29.46 34.88
CA ASP A 166 29.82 -28.98 36.25
C ASP A 166 31.18 -28.52 36.87
N VAL A 167 31.16 -27.94 38.06
CA VAL A 167 32.38 -27.46 38.71
C VAL A 167 33.37 -28.59 38.97
N GLY A 168 34.63 -28.32 38.62
CA GLY A 168 35.72 -29.30 38.70
C GLY A 168 35.81 -30.20 37.47
N ASP A 169 34.73 -30.38 36.69
CA ASP A 169 34.78 -31.09 35.42
C ASP A 169 35.47 -30.22 34.36
N LYS A 170 36.40 -30.83 33.62
CA LYS A 170 37.18 -30.19 32.55
C LYS A 170 37.92 -28.89 32.95
N GLY A 171 38.02 -28.61 34.25
CA GLY A 171 38.66 -27.40 34.79
C GLY A 171 37.72 -26.21 34.99
N LEU A 172 36.39 -26.38 34.96
CA LEU A 172 35.44 -25.29 35.27
C LEU A 172 35.61 -24.84 36.74
N LEU A 173 35.77 -23.53 36.94
CA LEU A 173 36.08 -22.97 38.26
C LEU A 173 34.86 -22.69 39.14
N GLU A 174 33.71 -22.34 38.56
CA GLU A 174 32.49 -21.94 39.27
C GLU A 174 31.21 -22.43 38.59
N GLU A 175 30.17 -22.68 39.39
CA GLU A 175 28.88 -23.21 38.89
C GLU A 175 28.12 -22.12 38.13
N ASN A 176 28.12 -20.89 38.62
CA ASN A 176 27.41 -19.78 37.98
C ASN A 176 28.26 -19.15 36.87
N VAL A 177 27.98 -19.55 35.63
CA VAL A 177 28.65 -18.99 34.45
C VAL A 177 27.85 -17.78 33.97
N THR A 178 28.50 -16.61 33.94
CA THR A 178 27.82 -15.33 33.65
C THR A 178 27.77 -15.01 32.17
N GLY A 179 28.75 -15.46 31.38
CA GLY A 179 28.80 -15.13 29.95
C GLY A 179 29.61 -16.12 29.11
N LEU A 180 29.26 -16.16 27.82
CA LEU A 180 29.98 -16.87 26.78
C LEU A 180 30.28 -15.90 25.65
N PHE A 181 31.53 -15.86 25.20
CA PHE A 181 31.94 -14.97 24.12
C PHE A 181 32.83 -15.69 23.11
N LEU A 182 32.43 -15.64 21.84
CA LEU A 182 33.20 -16.21 20.73
C LEU A 182 33.96 -15.09 20.02
N ASP A 183 35.29 -15.13 20.06
CA ASP A 183 36.09 -14.09 19.43
C ASP A 183 36.28 -14.28 17.91
N ASN A 184 36.90 -13.29 17.27
CA ASN A 184 37.17 -13.30 15.83
C ASN A 184 38.10 -14.44 15.36
N ARG A 185 38.81 -15.12 16.26
CA ARG A 185 39.63 -16.32 15.95
C ARG A 185 38.86 -17.62 16.24
N SER A 186 37.54 -17.53 16.49
CA SER A 186 36.68 -18.64 16.88
C SER A 186 37.13 -19.34 18.16
N ARG A 187 37.74 -18.60 19.10
CA ARG A 187 38.03 -19.07 20.46
C ARG A 187 36.87 -18.73 21.37
N LEU A 188 36.47 -19.69 22.19
CA LEU A 188 35.35 -19.55 23.13
C LEU A 188 35.86 -19.17 24.52
N TRP A 189 35.45 -18.01 24.97
CA TRP A 189 35.74 -17.45 26.28
C TRP A 189 34.54 -17.63 27.21
N VAL A 190 34.83 -18.01 28.44
CA VAL A 190 33.84 -18.24 29.50
C VAL A 190 34.13 -17.24 30.62
N SER A 191 33.13 -16.45 31.00
CA SER A 191 33.21 -15.53 32.14
C SER A 191 32.38 -16.01 33.31
N HIS A 192 32.91 -15.78 34.52
CA HIS A 192 32.27 -16.08 35.80
C HIS A 192 32.77 -15.09 36.87
N GLN A 193 32.30 -15.21 38.11
CA GLN A 193 32.63 -14.25 39.18
C GLN A 193 34.11 -14.30 39.59
N ALA A 194 34.71 -15.48 39.58
CA ALA A 194 36.14 -15.69 39.85
C ALA A 194 37.09 -15.37 38.67
N GLY A 195 36.58 -14.99 37.49
CA GLY A 195 37.43 -14.54 36.37
C GLY A 195 37.00 -15.04 34.99
N MET A 196 37.99 -15.30 34.14
CA MET A 196 37.81 -15.73 32.74
C MET A 196 38.52 -17.06 32.50
N GLN A 197 37.92 -17.93 31.70
CA GLN A 197 38.54 -19.15 31.20
C GLN A 197 38.48 -19.20 29.68
N LEU A 198 39.47 -19.85 29.08
CA LEU A 198 39.51 -20.12 27.65
C LEU A 198 39.25 -21.61 27.42
N TYR A 199 38.31 -21.92 26.53
CA TYR A 199 38.08 -23.29 26.09
C TYR A 199 39.08 -23.71 25.01
N LEU A 200 39.74 -24.86 25.23
CA LEU A 200 40.65 -25.48 24.27
C LEU A 200 39.98 -26.68 23.61
N PRO A 201 39.55 -26.59 22.33
CA PRO A 201 38.82 -27.66 21.67
C PRO A 201 39.58 -28.99 21.58
N GLU A 202 40.88 -28.95 21.30
CA GLU A 202 41.72 -30.14 21.12
C GLU A 202 41.82 -30.99 22.38
N GLN A 203 41.78 -30.35 23.55
CA GLN A 203 41.92 -31.00 24.85
C GLN A 203 40.56 -31.16 25.55
N SER A 204 39.51 -30.51 25.04
CA SER A 204 38.19 -30.42 25.66
C SER A 204 38.28 -29.96 27.12
N THR A 205 39.14 -28.98 27.40
CA THR A 205 39.38 -28.44 28.76
C THR A 205 39.25 -26.91 28.77
N LEU A 206 38.89 -26.40 29.95
CA LEU A 206 38.86 -24.98 30.27
C LEU A 206 40.12 -24.62 31.04
N ILE A 207 40.90 -23.69 30.50
CA ILE A 207 42.10 -23.18 31.18
C ILE A 207 41.81 -21.81 31.78
N PRO A 208 42.15 -21.57 33.06
CA PRO A 208 42.08 -20.23 33.64
C PRO A 208 42.94 -19.24 32.84
N PHE A 209 42.38 -18.08 32.52
CA PHE A 209 43.13 -17.01 31.88
C PHE A 209 43.87 -16.20 32.94
N GLU A 210 45.20 -16.21 32.87
CA GLU A 210 46.05 -15.44 33.79
C GLU A 210 46.19 -13.99 33.33
N PHE A 211 45.70 -13.06 34.16
CA PHE A 211 45.92 -11.64 33.97
C PHE A 211 47.32 -11.24 34.46
N PRO A 212 47.96 -10.22 33.83
CA PRO A 212 49.21 -9.67 34.36
C PRO A 212 49.03 -9.21 35.81
N ALA A 213 50.03 -9.49 36.67
CA ALA A 213 49.96 -9.21 38.11
C ALA A 213 49.66 -7.74 38.49
N THR A 214 49.78 -6.81 37.53
CA THR A 214 49.43 -5.40 37.64
C THR A 214 47.93 -5.12 37.66
N ILE A 215 47.07 -6.07 37.26
CA ILE A 215 45.61 -5.90 37.20
C ILE A 215 44.93 -6.96 38.08
N LYS A 216 44.23 -6.50 39.11
CA LYS A 216 43.24 -7.32 39.82
C LYS A 216 41.92 -7.22 39.07
N VAL A 217 41.60 -8.24 38.29
CA VAL A 217 40.30 -8.38 37.64
C VAL A 217 39.43 -9.24 38.55
N ASN A 218 38.39 -8.64 39.12
CA ASN A 218 37.26 -9.37 39.68
C ASN A 218 36.18 -9.51 38.60
N ALA A 219 35.16 -10.34 38.86
CA ALA A 219 33.99 -10.66 38.03
C ALA A 219 33.88 -9.87 36.71
N ILE A 220 33.96 -10.61 35.60
CA ILE A 220 33.87 -10.04 34.25
C ILE A 220 32.42 -10.05 33.82
N ASN A 221 31.90 -8.88 33.50
CA ASN A 221 30.50 -8.70 33.15
C ASN A 221 30.29 -8.85 31.64
N ASN A 222 31.06 -8.10 30.84
CA ASN A 222 30.93 -8.09 29.38
C ASN A 222 32.28 -8.14 28.68
N ILE A 223 32.31 -8.76 27.49
CA ILE A 223 33.50 -8.91 26.64
C ILE A 223 33.08 -8.54 25.21
N THR A 224 33.90 -7.75 24.53
CA THR A 224 33.77 -7.53 23.09
C THR A 224 35.12 -7.61 22.39
N ASN A 225 35.10 -7.77 21.06
CA ASN A 225 36.31 -7.82 20.26
C ASN A 225 37.01 -6.45 20.26
N GLY A 226 38.34 -6.46 20.13
CA GLY A 226 39.16 -5.29 19.86
C GLY A 226 39.95 -5.43 18.55
N ASN A 227 40.68 -4.39 18.18
CA ASN A 227 41.52 -4.38 16.97
C ASN A 227 42.76 -5.28 17.15
N GLU A 228 43.19 -5.99 16.09
CA GLU A 228 44.46 -6.76 16.07
C GLU A 228 44.67 -7.77 17.23
N ASN A 229 43.82 -8.80 17.34
CA ASN A 229 43.89 -9.84 18.40
C ASN A 229 43.89 -9.23 19.82
N SER A 230 42.97 -8.30 20.06
CA SER A 230 42.71 -7.74 21.37
C SER A 230 41.24 -7.94 21.77
N LEU A 231 40.97 -7.84 23.06
CA LEU A 231 39.64 -7.88 23.64
C LEU A 231 39.45 -6.65 24.52
N TRP A 232 38.22 -6.14 24.53
CA TRP A 232 37.76 -5.18 25.52
C TRP A 232 36.87 -5.89 26.51
N LEU A 233 37.06 -5.62 27.80
CA LEU A 233 36.26 -6.23 28.86
C LEU A 233 35.95 -5.23 29.96
N THR A 234 34.85 -5.49 30.64
CA THR A 234 34.38 -4.72 31.79
C THR A 234 34.48 -5.57 33.05
N THR A 235 34.97 -4.96 34.13
CA THR A 235 35.03 -5.59 35.46
C THR A 235 33.91 -5.10 36.35
N GLU A 236 33.70 -5.78 37.48
CA GLU A 236 32.90 -5.29 38.61
C GLU A 236 33.30 -3.83 38.96
N HIS A 237 32.30 -2.95 39.11
CA HIS A 237 32.45 -1.48 39.26
C HIS A 237 32.86 -0.69 38.00
N GLY A 238 32.57 -1.22 36.81
CA GLY A 238 32.58 -0.43 35.56
C GLY A 238 33.96 -0.08 34.98
N LYS A 239 35.05 -0.72 35.43
CA LYS A 239 36.37 -0.47 34.82
C LYS A 239 36.49 -1.14 33.46
N LEU A 240 36.96 -0.38 32.49
CA LEU A 240 37.26 -0.86 31.15
C LEU A 240 38.72 -1.30 31.05
N VAL A 241 38.96 -2.52 30.57
CA VAL A 241 40.30 -3.08 30.36
C VAL A 241 40.47 -3.45 28.90
N HIS A 242 41.58 -2.98 28.31
CA HIS A 242 42.02 -3.41 26.98
C HIS A 242 43.08 -4.50 27.12
N LEU A 243 42.80 -5.69 26.59
CA LEU A 243 43.71 -6.83 26.59
C LEU A 243 44.27 -7.08 25.20
N LYS A 244 45.59 -7.05 25.04
CA LYS A 244 46.26 -7.55 23.83
C LYS A 244 46.74 -8.98 24.07
N LEU A 245 46.35 -9.89 23.19
CA LEU A 245 46.62 -11.32 23.31
C LEU A 245 47.80 -11.75 22.42
N SER A 246 48.60 -12.68 22.93
CA SER A 246 49.60 -13.40 22.13
C SER A 246 48.96 -14.52 21.33
N ASP A 247 49.72 -15.04 20.35
CA ASP A 247 49.30 -16.22 19.60
C ASP A 247 49.20 -17.48 20.47
N ASN A 248 49.90 -17.50 21.62
CA ASN A 248 49.82 -18.57 22.62
C ASN A 248 48.69 -18.33 23.66
N ASN A 249 47.74 -17.43 23.37
CA ASN A 249 46.59 -17.11 24.22
C ASN A 249 46.94 -16.56 25.62
N GLN A 250 48.17 -16.07 25.83
CA GLN A 250 48.55 -15.33 27.02
C GLN A 250 48.42 -13.83 26.80
N ALA A 251 48.03 -13.08 27.85
CA ALA A 251 48.04 -11.62 27.84
C ALA A 251 49.46 -11.09 27.59
N ILE A 252 49.67 -10.38 26.48
CA ILE A 252 50.94 -9.67 26.20
C ILE A 252 50.99 -8.39 27.01
N SER A 253 49.88 -7.64 26.96
CA SER A 253 49.72 -6.39 27.68
C SER A 253 48.26 -6.21 28.00
N ALA A 254 48.02 -5.76 29.22
CA ALA A 254 46.71 -5.38 29.69
C ALA A 254 46.86 -3.95 30.22
N LYS A 255 46.09 -3.02 29.67
CA LYS A 255 46.06 -1.64 30.14
C LYS A 255 44.68 -1.37 30.73
N PRO A 256 44.55 -1.26 32.07
CA PRO A 256 43.34 -0.69 32.62
C PRO A 256 43.28 0.74 32.08
N HIS A 257 42.22 1.06 31.36
CA HIS A 257 42.00 2.43 31.00
C HIS A 257 41.36 3.08 32.23
N ASP A 258 42.14 3.91 32.93
CA ASP A 258 41.60 4.90 33.86
C ASP A 258 40.90 5.97 33.00
N ILE A 259 39.76 5.57 32.45
CA ILE A 259 38.88 6.48 31.74
C ILE A 259 38.43 7.49 32.78
N TYR A 260 38.78 8.77 32.57
CA TYR A 260 38.23 9.86 33.35
C TYR A 260 36.77 10.06 32.95
N PHE A 261 35.93 9.13 33.41
CA PHE A 261 34.50 9.29 33.35
C PHE A 261 34.16 10.62 34.04
N PRO A 262 33.31 11.47 33.43
CA PRO A 262 32.74 12.60 34.16
C PRO A 262 32.06 12.10 35.44
N GLU A 263 31.93 12.93 36.48
CA GLU A 263 31.53 12.46 37.83
C GLU A 263 30.22 11.66 37.85
N ASN A 264 29.31 11.96 36.93
CA ASN A 264 28.05 11.27 36.72
C ASN A 264 28.19 9.82 36.18
N LEU A 265 29.36 9.43 35.66
CA LEU A 265 29.62 8.10 35.10
C LEU A 265 30.60 7.25 35.93
N LYS A 266 31.31 7.84 36.91
CA LYS A 266 32.40 7.17 37.64
C LYS A 266 32.00 5.94 38.48
N ASN A 267 30.71 5.77 38.78
CA ASN A 267 30.19 4.68 39.63
C ASN A 267 29.07 3.88 38.97
N SER A 268 28.89 4.04 37.65
CA SER A 268 27.80 3.39 36.93
C SER A 268 28.28 2.09 36.32
N ASP A 269 27.58 0.99 36.61
CA ASP A 269 27.91 -0.31 36.03
C ASP A 269 27.53 -0.35 34.54
N ILE A 270 28.43 -0.90 33.73
CA ILE A 270 28.25 -1.06 32.29
C ILE A 270 27.41 -2.32 32.06
N SER A 271 26.23 -2.15 31.46
CA SER A 271 25.31 -3.25 31.12
C SER A 271 25.75 -4.01 29.88
N ASP A 272 26.30 -3.31 28.88
CA ASP A 272 26.69 -3.90 27.59
C ASP A 272 27.80 -3.08 26.90
N LEU A 273 28.53 -3.71 25.99
CA LEU A 273 29.74 -3.20 25.36
C LEU A 273 29.81 -3.59 23.88
N LEU A 274 29.91 -2.60 22.98
CA LEU A 274 29.93 -2.85 21.54
C LEU A 274 31.01 -2.03 20.83
N LEU A 275 31.82 -2.69 20.00
CA LEU A 275 32.81 -2.02 19.14
C LEU A 275 32.21 -1.71 17.77
N ASP A 276 32.24 -0.44 17.36
CA ASP A 276 31.87 0.02 16.02
C ASP A 276 33.00 -0.25 15.00
N ILE A 277 32.66 -0.28 13.71
CA ILE A 277 33.59 -0.49 12.59
C ILE A 277 34.68 0.58 12.51
N ASP A 278 34.38 1.80 12.96
CA ASP A 278 35.33 2.92 13.03
C ASP A 278 36.26 2.83 14.27
N GLY A 279 36.14 1.76 15.08
CA GLY A 279 36.96 1.54 16.27
C GLY A 279 36.50 2.31 17.51
N LYS A 280 35.35 2.99 17.45
CA LYS A 280 34.68 3.62 18.61
C LYS A 280 33.99 2.56 19.45
N LEU A 281 34.08 2.68 20.77
CA LEU A 281 33.51 1.74 21.72
C LEU A 281 32.27 2.33 22.38
N TRP A 282 31.12 1.71 22.15
CA TRP A 282 29.84 2.09 22.74
C TRP A 282 29.64 1.37 24.07
N LEU A 283 29.30 2.15 25.10
CA LEU A 283 29.12 1.75 26.49
C LEU A 283 27.67 1.98 26.89
N GLY A 284 26.94 0.92 27.21
CA GLY A 284 25.61 1.01 27.79
C GLY A 284 25.71 0.98 29.30
N PHE A 285 25.11 1.93 30.01
CA PHE A 285 25.11 1.96 31.46
C PHE A 285 23.76 1.54 32.02
N GLN A 286 23.79 0.84 33.15
CA GLN A 286 22.56 0.43 33.85
C GLN A 286 21.73 1.61 34.36
N GLN A 287 22.35 2.77 34.62
CA GLN A 287 21.72 3.93 35.28
C GLN A 287 22.18 5.28 34.72
N SER A 288 22.85 5.31 33.57
CA SER A 288 23.45 6.55 33.08
C SER A 288 23.40 6.70 31.56
N GLY A 289 22.50 6.00 30.87
CA GLY A 289 22.37 6.11 29.42
C GLY A 289 23.55 5.49 28.68
N VAL A 290 23.99 6.12 27.60
CA VAL A 290 24.99 5.57 26.68
C VAL A 290 26.21 6.50 26.61
N ALA A 291 27.40 5.95 26.49
CA ALA A 291 28.58 6.73 26.13
C ALA A 291 29.34 6.11 24.96
N ALA A 292 29.98 6.96 24.16
CA ALA A 292 30.86 6.54 23.08
C ALA A 292 32.29 6.93 23.41
N TYR A 293 33.17 5.94 23.56
CA TYR A 293 34.58 6.10 23.89
C TYR A 293 35.43 5.90 22.64
N SER A 294 36.26 6.89 22.31
CA SER A 294 37.21 6.81 21.20
C SER A 294 38.60 6.41 21.72
N PRO A 295 39.08 5.17 21.48
CA PRO A 295 40.36 4.71 22.03
C PRO A 295 41.58 5.48 21.55
N GLU A 296 41.51 6.06 20.35
CA GLU A 296 42.62 6.83 19.75
C GLU A 296 42.80 8.21 20.38
N THR A 297 41.69 8.89 20.69
CA THR A 297 41.69 10.27 21.22
C THR A 297 41.51 10.32 22.74
N HIS A 298 41.18 9.20 23.37
CA HIS A 298 40.80 9.09 24.78
C HIS A 298 39.62 9.99 25.18
N GLN A 299 38.77 10.38 24.22
CA GLN A 299 37.58 11.18 24.47
C GLN A 299 36.36 10.29 24.72
N ILE A 300 35.46 10.77 25.59
CA ILE A 300 34.16 10.17 25.85
C ILE A 300 33.08 11.18 25.52
N GLU A 301 32.09 10.76 24.75
CA GLU A 301 30.84 11.47 24.57
C GLU A 301 29.75 10.76 25.37
N HIS A 302 29.02 11.49 26.20
CA HIS A 302 27.98 10.94 27.06
C HIS A 302 26.60 11.42 26.59
N TYR A 303 25.68 10.46 26.43
CA TYR A 303 24.30 10.64 25.98
C TYR A 303 23.34 10.20 27.10
N SER A 304 22.65 11.17 27.70
CA SER A 304 21.66 10.95 28.77
C SER A 304 20.25 11.35 28.32
N TYR A 305 19.24 10.76 28.94
CA TYR A 305 17.84 11.11 28.69
C TYR A 305 17.56 12.56 29.12
N SER A 306 16.80 13.28 28.31
CA SER A 306 16.34 14.63 28.62
C SER A 306 14.87 14.80 28.23
N PRO A 307 13.94 15.01 29.19
CA PRO A 307 12.51 15.16 28.89
C PRO A 307 12.19 16.33 27.95
N SER A 308 13.04 17.36 27.91
CA SER A 308 12.85 18.51 27.03
C SER A 308 13.42 18.30 25.63
N ASN A 309 14.19 17.23 25.39
CA ASN A 309 14.80 16.92 24.10
C ASN A 309 14.26 15.59 23.57
N VAL A 310 13.39 15.67 22.56
CA VAL A 310 12.81 14.52 21.86
C VAL A 310 13.83 13.69 21.10
N THR A 311 15.01 14.23 20.78
CA THR A 311 16.10 13.50 20.10
C THR A 311 17.16 12.95 21.06
N SER A 312 16.91 13.01 22.38
CA SER A 312 17.77 12.36 23.37
C SER A 312 17.50 10.86 23.47
N VAL A 313 18.42 10.11 24.06
CA VAL A 313 18.22 8.67 24.30
C VAL A 313 16.97 8.45 25.17
N SER A 314 16.13 7.46 24.87
CA SER A 314 14.80 7.33 25.49
C SER A 314 14.79 7.01 26.98
N SER A 315 15.91 6.53 27.52
CA SER A 315 16.07 6.15 28.92
C SER A 315 17.52 6.15 29.36
N GLU A 316 17.76 6.35 30.65
CA GLU A 316 19.08 6.14 31.27
C GLU A 316 19.36 4.68 31.62
N LEU A 317 18.35 3.80 31.53
CA LEU A 317 18.44 2.39 31.89
C LEU A 317 18.68 1.54 30.64
N ILE A 318 19.95 1.35 30.27
CA ILE A 318 20.32 0.59 29.07
C ILE A 318 20.44 -0.90 29.41
N THR A 319 19.93 -1.75 28.52
CA THR A 319 19.95 -3.21 28.68
C THR A 319 20.83 -3.88 27.64
N SER A 320 20.74 -3.47 26.38
CA SER A 320 21.52 -4.03 25.28
C SER A 320 21.89 -2.98 24.23
N LEU A 321 22.98 -3.24 23.50
CA LEU A 321 23.47 -2.44 22.39
C LEU A 321 23.70 -3.32 21.16
N TRP A 322 23.28 -2.84 19.99
CA TRP A 322 23.54 -3.52 18.72
C TRP A 322 23.80 -2.51 17.60
N ILE A 323 24.71 -2.82 16.68
CA ILE A 323 24.93 -2.02 15.45
C ILE A 323 24.67 -2.94 14.27
N ASP A 324 23.76 -2.52 13.40
CA ASP A 324 23.44 -3.28 12.20
C ASP A 324 24.41 -2.98 11.03
N GLU A 325 24.23 -3.70 9.92
CA GLU A 325 25.04 -3.53 8.71
C GLU A 325 24.89 -2.14 8.05
N ASP A 326 23.78 -1.45 8.30
CA ASP A 326 23.47 -0.13 7.76
C ASP A 326 23.98 0.99 8.69
N ARG A 327 24.81 0.64 9.70
CA ARG A 327 25.39 1.52 10.73
C ARG A 327 24.36 2.22 11.63
N GLN A 328 23.21 1.60 11.84
CA GLN A 328 22.25 2.05 12.83
C GLN A 328 22.58 1.43 14.19
N LEU A 329 22.76 2.28 15.20
CA LEU A 329 22.91 1.89 16.59
C LEU A 329 21.52 1.69 17.20
N TRP A 330 21.25 0.48 17.65
CA TRP A 330 20.06 0.05 18.36
C TRP A 330 20.36 -0.11 19.85
N ILE A 331 19.49 0.42 20.69
CA ILE A 331 19.67 0.51 22.14
C ILE A 331 18.42 -0.02 22.81
N GLY A 332 18.52 -1.20 23.40
CA GLY A 332 17.49 -1.75 24.28
C GLY A 332 17.43 -0.94 25.57
N THR A 333 16.22 -0.58 26.00
CA THR A 333 16.01 0.13 27.26
C THR A 333 15.06 -0.60 28.19
N ARG A 334 15.24 -0.35 29.48
CA ARG A 334 14.31 -0.80 30.52
C ARG A 334 13.18 0.21 30.71
N GLY A 335 12.10 0.05 29.94
CA GLY A 335 10.84 0.76 30.14
C GLY A 335 10.50 1.84 29.10
N SER A 336 11.42 2.17 28.20
CA SER A 336 11.23 3.17 27.14
C SER A 336 11.44 2.60 25.72
N GLY A 337 11.20 1.30 25.56
CA GLY A 337 11.29 0.59 24.29
C GLY A 337 12.71 0.51 23.74
N LEU A 338 12.82 0.76 22.44
CA LEU A 338 14.04 0.67 21.68
C LEU A 338 14.44 2.07 21.19
N SER A 339 15.60 2.56 21.62
CA SER A 339 16.21 3.76 21.04
C SER A 339 17.04 3.38 19.81
N ARG A 340 17.05 4.21 18.77
CA ARG A 340 17.90 4.03 17.60
C ARG A 340 18.54 5.33 17.16
N ALA A 341 19.77 5.26 16.64
CA ALA A 341 20.49 6.38 16.07
C ALA A 341 21.25 5.96 14.81
N ASP A 342 21.17 6.75 13.75
CA ASP A 342 21.97 6.52 12.55
C ASP A 342 23.35 7.17 12.71
N LEU A 343 24.41 6.36 12.64
CA LEU A 343 25.77 6.85 12.78
C LEU A 343 26.29 7.55 11.52
N PHE A 344 25.67 7.34 10.34
CA PHE A 344 25.99 8.11 9.14
C PHE A 344 25.56 9.58 9.25
N SER A 345 24.48 9.84 9.98
CA SER A 345 23.97 11.20 10.22
C SER A 345 24.97 12.16 10.87
N LEU A 346 25.98 11.62 11.57
CA LEU A 346 27.05 12.41 12.20
C LEU A 346 27.86 13.23 11.19
N ALA A 347 27.95 12.79 9.94
CA ALA A 347 28.63 13.52 8.87
C ALA A 347 27.95 14.87 8.54
N PHE A 348 26.66 15.00 8.83
CA PHE A 348 25.87 16.21 8.56
C PHE A 348 25.93 17.24 9.69
N ASN A 349 26.40 16.82 10.88
CA ASN A 349 26.57 17.64 12.09
C ASN A 349 25.47 18.70 12.25
N THR A 350 24.26 18.22 12.51
CA THR A 350 23.07 19.07 12.67
C THR A 350 23.10 19.83 13.98
N ILE A 351 22.97 21.16 13.88
CA ILE A 351 22.86 22.06 15.01
C ILE A 351 21.45 22.66 15.06
N ASN A 352 20.76 22.44 16.18
CA ASN A 352 19.41 22.91 16.44
C ASN A 352 19.27 23.40 17.90
N GLN A 353 18.03 23.69 18.32
CA GLN A 353 17.73 24.19 19.68
C GLN A 353 18.04 23.20 20.83
N TYR A 354 18.38 21.95 20.53
CA TYR A 354 18.68 20.90 21.50
C TYR A 354 20.14 20.43 21.46
N SER A 355 20.96 20.99 20.57
CA SER A 355 22.36 20.55 20.39
C SER A 355 23.25 20.85 21.59
N PHE A 356 22.90 21.83 22.44
CA PHE A 356 23.67 22.19 23.62
C PHE A 356 22.83 22.09 24.89
N LYS A 357 23.49 21.82 26.02
CA LYS A 357 22.83 21.78 27.33
C LYS A 357 22.46 23.18 27.82
N ASP A 358 23.36 24.13 27.59
CA ASP A 358 23.23 25.54 27.93
C ASP A 358 23.57 26.38 26.69
N LYS A 359 23.01 27.58 26.56
CA LYS A 359 23.27 28.53 25.45
C LYS A 359 22.86 28.00 24.06
N ASN A 360 21.67 27.43 23.98
CA ASN A 360 21.09 27.00 22.71
C ASN A 360 20.74 28.18 21.79
N LEU A 361 20.65 27.85 20.51
CA LEU A 361 20.04 28.73 19.53
C LEU A 361 18.52 28.70 19.74
N PHE A 362 17.94 29.81 20.20
CA PHE A 362 16.51 29.89 20.52
C PHE A 362 15.62 29.94 19.28
N ASP A 363 16.13 30.55 18.20
CA ASP A 363 15.42 30.63 16.92
C ASP A 363 16.14 29.76 15.90
N THR A 364 15.46 28.69 15.48
CA THR A 364 15.99 27.71 14.55
C THR A 364 15.77 28.10 13.09
N ASP A 365 15.09 29.20 12.81
CA ASP A 365 14.85 29.68 11.44
C ASP A 365 16.07 30.44 10.91
N ILE A 366 17.03 29.72 10.35
CA ILE A 366 18.32 30.26 9.91
C ILE A 366 18.18 30.96 8.57
N ARG A 367 18.60 32.23 8.52
CA ARG A 367 18.47 33.09 7.34
C ARG A 367 19.81 33.50 6.75
N SER A 368 20.86 33.59 7.55
CA SER A 368 22.21 33.90 7.05
C SER A 368 23.28 33.32 7.98
N ILE A 369 24.38 32.85 7.42
CA ILE A 369 25.56 32.39 8.16
C ILE A 369 26.76 33.08 7.53
N TYR A 370 27.66 33.63 8.34
CA TYR A 370 28.85 34.31 7.82
C TYR A 370 29.99 34.34 8.85
N ARG A 371 31.21 33.99 8.42
CA ARG A 371 32.42 34.20 9.23
C ARG A 371 33.11 35.50 8.83
N ASP A 372 33.38 36.35 9.81
CA ASP A 372 34.14 37.58 9.58
C ASP A 372 35.66 37.32 9.51
N LYS A 373 36.42 38.31 9.04
CA LYS A 373 37.88 38.29 8.94
C LYS A 373 38.58 38.22 10.31
N GLN A 374 37.87 38.52 11.41
CA GLN A 374 38.35 38.33 12.78
C GLN A 374 38.08 36.89 13.30
N GLN A 375 37.56 36.01 12.43
CA GLN A 375 37.21 34.62 12.69
C GLN A 375 35.99 34.42 13.61
N THR A 376 35.16 35.43 13.80
CA THR A 376 33.87 35.28 14.51
C THR A 376 32.81 34.75 13.55
N LEU A 377 32.09 33.70 13.97
CA LEU A 377 30.98 33.14 13.21
C LEU A 377 29.65 33.78 13.64
N TRP A 378 29.01 34.46 12.70
CA TRP A 378 27.74 35.16 12.88
C TRP A 378 26.59 34.37 12.26
N ILE A 379 25.49 34.25 13.01
CA ILE A 379 24.28 33.53 12.61
C ILE A 379 23.10 34.50 12.63
N GLY A 380 22.55 34.79 11.45
CA GLY A 380 21.33 35.55 11.28
C GLY A 380 20.12 34.63 11.24
N THR A 381 19.11 34.93 12.05
CA THR A 381 17.85 34.18 12.15
C THR A 381 16.66 35.07 11.81
N ALA A 382 15.44 34.53 11.82
CA ALA A 382 14.22 35.29 11.60
C ALA A 382 13.92 36.29 12.74
N THR A 383 14.43 36.06 13.94
CA THR A 383 14.18 36.89 15.12
C THR A 383 15.40 37.63 15.64
N GLY A 384 16.62 37.25 15.24
CA GLY A 384 17.81 37.99 15.66
C GLY A 384 19.17 37.55 15.13
N LEU A 385 20.20 38.30 15.54
CA LEU A 385 21.61 38.07 15.20
C LEU A 385 22.34 37.42 16.37
N TYR A 386 22.98 36.28 16.13
CA TYR A 386 23.70 35.49 17.12
C TYR A 386 25.19 35.39 16.78
N ILE A 387 26.00 35.21 17.82
CA ILE A 387 27.42 34.84 17.72
C ILE A 387 27.56 33.38 18.15
N ALA A 388 28.18 32.57 17.32
CA ALA A 388 28.55 31.21 17.68
C ALA A 388 29.87 31.20 18.46
N HIS A 389 29.90 30.47 19.58
CA HIS A 389 31.11 30.25 20.36
C HIS A 389 31.78 28.96 19.91
N GLU A 390 33.07 29.02 19.62
CA GLU A 390 33.83 27.87 19.10
C GLU A 390 34.99 27.49 20.02
N ASP A 391 35.34 26.20 20.02
CA ASP A 391 36.55 25.68 20.67
C ASP A 391 37.80 25.88 19.78
N ASN A 392 38.95 25.38 20.25
CA ASN A 392 40.22 25.47 19.50
C ASN A 392 40.20 24.70 18.16
N ASN A 393 39.29 23.74 18.00
CA ASN A 393 39.11 22.95 16.79
C ASN A 393 38.00 23.54 15.89
N ARG A 394 37.49 24.73 16.20
CA ARG A 394 36.37 25.40 15.51
C ARG A 394 35.06 24.62 15.57
N ASN A 395 34.86 23.80 16.61
CA ASN A 395 33.56 23.20 16.89
C ASN A 395 32.70 24.19 17.66
N ILE A 396 31.42 24.29 17.29
CA ILE A 396 30.47 25.15 17.97
C ILE A 396 30.13 24.54 19.34
N THR A 397 30.14 25.38 20.37
CA THR A 397 29.90 25.03 21.79
C THR A 397 28.68 25.73 22.38
N GLY A 398 28.06 26.65 21.64
CA GLY A 398 26.85 27.37 22.02
C GLY A 398 26.73 28.72 21.32
N PHE A 399 25.67 29.46 21.62
CA PHE A 399 25.35 30.73 20.98
C PHE A 399 25.04 31.84 21.99
N SER A 400 25.28 33.08 21.60
CA SER A 400 24.81 34.26 22.34
C SER A 400 24.13 35.25 21.39
N LEU A 401 22.99 35.80 21.81
CA LEU A 401 22.34 36.87 21.07
C LEU A 401 23.23 38.11 21.12
N TYR A 402 23.55 38.67 19.96
CA TYR A 402 24.31 39.90 19.87
C TYR A 402 23.46 41.08 20.35
N SER A 403 24.03 41.95 21.18
CA SER A 403 23.33 43.13 21.68
C SER A 403 24.25 44.34 21.71
N HIS A 404 23.76 45.48 21.23
CA HIS A 404 24.44 46.77 21.22
C HIS A 404 23.45 47.90 21.58
N PRO A 405 23.87 49.01 22.23
CA PRO A 405 22.95 50.10 22.60
C PRO A 405 22.11 50.67 21.44
N SER A 406 22.65 50.65 20.22
CA SER A 406 21.99 51.12 18.99
C SER A 406 21.36 49.99 18.15
N PHE A 407 21.46 48.74 18.59
CA PHE A 407 20.91 47.56 17.91
C PHE A 407 20.72 46.43 18.92
N ASP A 408 19.49 46.15 19.30
CA ASP A 408 19.17 45.16 20.33
C ASP A 408 19.31 43.70 19.87
N GLY A 409 19.73 43.49 18.61
CA GLY A 409 19.95 42.18 18.02
C GLY A 409 18.67 41.50 17.53
N LYS A 410 17.48 42.07 17.75
CA LYS A 410 16.20 41.41 17.50
C LYS A 410 15.56 41.91 16.22
N SER A 411 15.93 41.31 15.10
CA SER A 411 15.38 41.63 13.79
C SER A 411 15.51 40.43 12.88
N PHE A 412 14.63 40.33 11.88
CA PHE A 412 14.81 39.37 10.80
C PHE A 412 16.07 39.74 10.01
N ILE A 413 17.08 38.88 10.03
CA ILE A 413 18.37 39.10 9.37
C ILE A 413 18.35 38.44 7.99
N SER A 414 18.40 39.22 6.91
CA SER A 414 18.42 38.69 5.53
C SER A 414 19.82 38.26 5.08
N PHE A 415 20.84 39.06 5.40
CA PHE A 415 22.23 38.77 5.02
C PHE A 415 23.22 39.40 5.98
N ILE A 416 24.41 38.82 6.05
CA ILE A 416 25.57 39.33 6.77
C ILE A 416 26.77 39.24 5.84
N LYS A 417 27.51 40.34 5.65
CA LYS A 417 28.79 40.34 4.91
C LYS A 417 29.73 41.40 5.44
N GLN A 418 31.03 41.22 5.25
CA GLN A 418 32.04 42.18 5.66
C GLN A 418 32.74 42.82 4.46
N ASP A 419 33.00 44.13 4.55
CA ASP A 419 33.79 44.86 3.56
C ASP A 419 35.31 44.84 3.86
N ASN A 420 36.09 45.53 3.01
CA ASN A 420 37.54 45.66 3.19
C ASN A 420 37.96 46.68 4.27
N GLN A 421 37.01 47.44 4.83
CA GLN A 421 37.26 48.41 5.90
C GLN A 421 36.94 47.84 7.29
N ASN A 422 36.75 46.51 7.39
CA ASN A 422 36.32 45.81 8.60
C ASN A 422 34.96 46.25 9.15
N ARG A 423 34.04 46.65 8.27
CA ARG A 423 32.65 46.91 8.63
C ARG A 423 31.79 45.73 8.23
N LEU A 424 30.94 45.28 9.16
CA LEU A 424 29.94 44.25 8.96
C LEU A 424 28.63 44.90 8.52
N TRP A 425 28.15 44.49 7.34
CA TRP A 425 26.91 44.90 6.72
C TRP A 425 25.83 43.89 7.06
N ILE A 426 24.80 44.35 7.77
CA ILE A 426 23.70 43.52 8.27
C ILE A 426 22.42 44.02 7.62
N GLY A 427 21.89 43.25 6.68
CA GLY A 427 20.61 43.56 6.02
C GLY A 427 19.45 42.96 6.80
N THR A 428 18.37 43.72 6.96
CA THR A 428 17.17 43.24 7.68
C THR A 428 15.91 43.28 6.81
N ARG A 429 14.86 42.61 7.27
CA ARG A 429 13.49 42.82 6.77
C ARG A 429 12.72 43.67 7.77
N GLY A 430 12.50 44.93 7.43
CA GLY A 430 11.71 45.89 8.21
C GLY A 430 12.52 47.05 8.82
N ASN A 431 13.79 46.82 9.16
CA ASN A 431 14.63 47.82 9.85
C ASN A 431 15.74 48.42 8.97
N GLY A 432 15.76 48.12 7.67
CA GLY A 432 16.77 48.61 6.72
C GLY A 432 18.14 47.96 6.90
N LEU A 433 19.19 48.75 6.72
CA LEU A 433 20.59 48.29 6.74
C LEU A 433 21.30 48.79 8.00
N TYR A 434 22.02 47.89 8.68
CA TYR A 434 22.98 48.25 9.72
C TYR A 434 24.41 48.06 9.25
N LEU A 435 25.27 49.01 9.60
CA LEU A 435 26.70 48.99 9.35
C LEU A 435 27.42 49.03 10.70
N LEU A 436 28.01 47.91 11.09
CA LEU A 436 28.77 47.73 12.33
C LEU A 436 30.26 47.81 12.03
N ASN A 437 30.97 48.78 12.60
CA ASN A 437 32.43 48.81 12.54
C ASN A 437 33.01 47.89 13.61
N LEU A 438 33.73 46.85 13.20
CA LEU A 438 34.25 45.84 14.13
C LEU A 438 35.42 46.36 14.99
N VAL A 439 36.02 47.50 14.64
CA VAL A 439 37.17 48.08 15.36
C VAL A 439 36.72 48.93 16.54
N ASP A 440 35.80 49.87 16.32
CA ASP A 440 35.31 50.79 17.37
C ASP A 440 33.91 50.42 17.90
N GLN A 441 33.31 49.35 17.36
CA GLN A 441 31.97 48.85 17.70
C GLN A 441 30.83 49.85 17.41
N SER A 442 31.08 50.91 16.62
CA SER A 442 30.03 51.84 16.23
C SER A 442 29.05 51.22 15.24
N ILE A 443 27.75 51.50 15.40
CA ILE A 443 26.69 51.06 14.51
C ILE A 443 26.02 52.27 13.87
N LYS A 444 25.87 52.23 12.54
CA LYS A 444 25.07 53.18 11.77
C LYS A 444 23.92 52.45 11.08
N GLN A 445 22.71 52.99 11.22
CA GLN A 445 21.52 52.47 10.57
C GLN A 445 21.12 53.35 9.37
N PHE A 446 20.65 52.72 8.30
CA PHE A 446 20.06 53.35 7.14
C PHE A 446 18.65 52.79 6.92
N GLN A 447 17.64 53.66 6.91
CA GLN A 447 16.25 53.33 6.69
C GLN A 447 15.71 54.05 5.46
N ALA A 448 14.68 53.47 4.83
CA ALA A 448 14.00 54.06 3.70
C ALA A 448 13.19 55.28 4.12
N GLU A 449 13.30 56.35 3.33
CA GLU A 449 12.62 57.61 3.53
C GLU A 449 11.91 58.00 2.22
N THR A 450 10.58 58.18 2.27
CA THR A 450 9.76 58.45 1.08
C THR A 450 10.13 59.75 0.36
N ASP A 451 10.66 60.73 1.08
CA ASP A 451 10.95 62.08 0.57
C ASP A 451 12.42 62.30 0.18
N ASN A 452 13.26 61.28 0.35
CA ASN A 452 14.71 61.39 0.15
C ASN A 452 15.21 60.38 -0.89
N PRO A 453 15.43 60.79 -2.15
CA PRO A 453 15.91 59.90 -3.21
C PRO A 453 17.36 59.41 -3.00
N ARG A 454 18.03 59.91 -1.95
CA ARG A 454 19.37 59.48 -1.53
C ARG A 454 19.35 58.50 -0.35
N ALA A 455 18.19 58.24 0.24
CA ALA A 455 18.00 57.18 1.23
C ALA A 455 17.97 55.80 0.55
N ILE A 456 18.08 54.73 1.34
CA ILE A 456 17.94 53.37 0.83
C ILE A 456 16.52 53.17 0.30
N ALA A 457 16.35 52.46 -0.82
CA ALA A 457 15.05 52.40 -1.50
C ALA A 457 13.97 51.65 -0.71
N SER A 458 14.37 50.69 0.13
CA SER A 458 13.47 49.84 0.89
C SER A 458 14.07 49.43 2.23
N ASN A 459 13.19 49.11 3.18
CA ASN A 459 13.58 48.46 4.44
C ASN A 459 13.56 46.92 4.34
N TYR A 460 13.17 46.35 3.20
CA TYR A 460 13.13 44.91 2.94
C TYR A 460 14.28 44.49 2.03
N LEU A 461 15.44 44.24 2.65
CA LEU A 461 16.66 43.91 1.91
C LEU A 461 16.78 42.40 1.67
N TYR A 462 17.26 41.98 0.50
CA TYR A 462 17.39 40.56 0.14
C TYR A 462 18.84 40.07 0.13
N SER A 463 19.72 40.72 -0.59
CA SER A 463 21.12 40.32 -0.71
C SER A 463 22.06 41.53 -0.84
N LEU A 464 23.34 41.28 -0.59
CA LEU A 464 24.43 42.24 -0.78
C LEU A 464 25.54 41.63 -1.63
N PHE A 465 25.97 42.39 -2.63
CA PHE A 465 27.09 42.05 -3.50
C PHE A 465 28.11 43.19 -3.49
N PHE A 466 29.40 42.82 -3.40
CA PHE A 466 30.50 43.74 -3.59
C PHE A 466 31.11 43.47 -4.95
N ASP A 467 31.18 44.50 -5.79
CA ASP A 467 31.86 44.40 -7.08
C ASP A 467 33.39 44.45 -6.93
N ASP A 468 34.12 44.29 -8.04
CA ASP A 468 35.59 44.35 -8.06
C ASP A 468 36.14 45.71 -7.62
N LYS A 469 35.32 46.76 -7.70
CA LYS A 469 35.62 48.12 -7.23
C LYS A 469 35.24 48.34 -5.76
N GLN A 470 34.77 47.29 -5.07
CA GLN A 470 34.29 47.30 -3.69
C GLN A 470 33.09 48.22 -3.45
N GLN A 471 32.27 48.44 -4.48
CA GLN A 471 30.99 49.14 -4.31
C GLN A 471 29.92 48.16 -3.85
N ALA A 472 29.09 48.60 -2.89
CA ALA A 472 28.08 47.77 -2.27
C ALA A 472 26.76 47.88 -3.05
N TRP A 473 26.37 46.80 -3.72
CA TRP A 473 25.10 46.64 -4.43
C TRP A 473 24.13 45.86 -3.55
N ILE A 474 23.02 46.49 -3.20
CA ILE A 474 21.98 45.95 -2.31
C ILE A 474 20.74 45.68 -3.14
N THR A 475 20.27 44.44 -3.09
CA THR A 475 19.00 44.04 -3.72
C THR A 475 17.87 44.18 -2.72
N THR A 476 16.70 44.59 -3.20
CA THR A 476 15.52 44.79 -2.37
C THR A 476 14.37 43.91 -2.84
N LYS A 477 13.46 43.60 -1.93
CA LYS A 477 12.27 42.79 -2.23
C LYS A 477 11.29 43.52 -3.14
N ASP A 478 11.15 44.83 -3.01
CA ASP A 478 10.02 45.60 -3.56
C ASP A 478 10.42 46.88 -4.31
N SER A 479 11.70 47.27 -4.29
CA SER A 479 12.15 48.60 -4.75
C SER A 479 13.38 48.56 -5.66
N GLY A 480 13.65 47.39 -6.27
CA GLY A 480 14.75 47.20 -7.22
C GLY A 480 16.13 47.13 -6.57
N LEU A 481 17.10 47.82 -7.16
CA LEU A 481 18.53 47.74 -6.83
C LEU A 481 19.03 49.07 -6.26
N SER A 482 19.81 49.03 -5.17
CA SER A 482 20.46 50.21 -4.58
C SER A 482 21.98 50.06 -4.55
N LEU A 483 22.70 51.05 -5.07
CA LEU A 483 24.15 51.17 -4.97
C LEU A 483 24.53 52.17 -3.87
N PHE A 484 25.39 51.75 -2.95
CA PHE A 484 25.92 52.64 -1.92
C PHE A 484 27.07 53.52 -2.42
N ILE A 485 26.96 54.82 -2.17
CA ILE A 485 27.96 55.83 -2.51
C ILE A 485 28.68 56.29 -1.24
N GLU A 486 29.88 55.74 -1.00
CA GLU A 486 30.66 55.97 0.22
C GLU A 486 30.93 57.45 0.53
N SER A 487 31.29 58.24 -0.49
CA SER A 487 31.66 59.65 -0.33
C SER A 487 30.52 60.53 0.18
N GLN A 488 29.29 60.13 -0.07
CA GLN A 488 28.08 60.87 0.29
C GLN A 488 27.29 60.18 1.40
N GLN A 489 27.66 58.94 1.76
CA GLN A 489 26.89 58.07 2.67
C GLN A 489 25.42 57.97 2.23
N SER A 490 25.20 57.87 0.92
CA SER A 490 23.89 57.88 0.26
C SER A 490 23.75 56.70 -0.70
N PHE A 491 22.54 56.51 -1.22
CA PHE A 491 22.23 55.45 -2.17
C PHE A 491 21.80 56.04 -3.52
N LYS A 492 22.16 55.33 -4.59
CA LYS A 492 21.59 55.50 -5.92
C LYS A 492 20.78 54.26 -6.26
N SER A 493 19.50 54.44 -6.56
CA SER A 493 18.58 53.30 -6.75
C SER A 493 18.06 53.24 -8.18
N TRP A 494 17.77 52.02 -8.64
CA TRP A 494 17.10 51.72 -9.90
C TRP A 494 15.86 50.89 -9.60
N SER A 495 14.70 51.41 -9.98
CA SER A 495 13.41 50.74 -9.89
C SER A 495 12.84 50.48 -11.28
N TYR A 496 11.92 49.53 -11.38
CA TYR A 496 11.07 49.34 -12.53
C TYR A 496 10.23 50.60 -12.77
N ASP A 497 10.30 51.09 -14.01
CA ASP A 497 9.48 52.17 -14.51
C ASP A 497 8.89 51.72 -15.86
N PRO A 498 7.55 51.58 -15.97
CA PRO A 498 6.90 51.14 -17.20
C PRO A 498 7.05 52.15 -18.35
N ASP A 499 7.35 53.42 -18.06
CA ASP A 499 7.49 54.48 -19.07
C ASP A 499 8.89 54.51 -19.71
N ILE A 500 9.86 53.80 -19.12
CA ILE A 500 11.25 53.72 -19.63
C ILE A 500 11.39 52.50 -20.55
N GLN A 501 11.47 52.76 -21.86
CA GLN A 501 11.78 51.72 -22.84
C GLN A 501 13.21 51.17 -22.60
N ASN A 502 13.34 49.86 -22.41
CA ASN A 502 14.56 49.15 -21.96
C ASN A 502 14.99 49.46 -20.51
N GLY A 503 14.05 49.78 -19.61
CA GLY A 503 14.27 49.88 -18.17
C GLY A 503 14.36 48.52 -17.45
N PHE A 504 14.62 48.54 -16.14
CA PHE A 504 14.69 47.33 -15.30
C PHE A 504 13.36 46.58 -15.30
N PRO A 505 13.28 45.27 -15.60
CA PRO A 505 12.00 44.60 -15.86
C PRO A 505 11.22 44.19 -14.60
N SER A 506 11.79 44.35 -13.40
CA SER A 506 11.13 44.04 -12.14
C SER A 506 11.78 44.80 -10.97
N ASN A 507 10.99 45.06 -9.93
CA ASN A 507 11.46 45.57 -8.64
C ASN A 507 11.93 44.44 -7.69
N GLU A 508 11.57 43.19 -7.96
CA GLU A 508 11.90 42.05 -7.10
C GLU A 508 13.22 41.42 -7.57
N ILE A 509 14.33 41.90 -7.00
CA ILE A 509 15.68 41.46 -7.36
C ILE A 509 16.19 40.51 -6.28
N SER A 510 16.48 39.27 -6.66
CA SER A 510 16.92 38.23 -5.74
C SER A 510 18.43 38.25 -5.52
N ASN A 511 19.21 38.39 -6.59
CA ASN A 511 20.66 38.43 -6.50
C ASN A 511 21.33 39.17 -7.67
N ILE A 512 22.61 39.49 -7.51
CA ILE A 512 23.45 40.13 -8.52
C ILE A 512 24.87 39.54 -8.49
N LEU A 513 25.50 39.41 -9.64
CA LEU A 513 26.88 38.99 -9.80
C LEU A 513 27.58 39.76 -10.93
N SER A 514 28.90 39.83 -10.88
CA SER A 514 29.70 40.43 -11.96
C SER A 514 29.77 39.50 -13.18
N ASP A 515 29.86 40.12 -14.35
CA ASP A 515 30.21 39.46 -15.61
C ASP A 515 31.71 39.65 -15.89
N SER A 516 32.30 38.68 -16.59
CA SER A 516 33.67 38.69 -17.12
C SER A 516 34.04 39.94 -17.94
N ASN A 517 33.07 40.65 -18.51
CA ASN A 517 33.25 41.85 -19.32
C ASN A 517 32.87 43.17 -18.60
N ASN A 518 33.06 43.25 -17.27
CA ASN A 518 32.68 44.40 -16.44
C ASN A 518 31.18 44.76 -16.45
N GLY A 519 30.32 43.84 -16.90
CA GLY A 519 28.88 43.92 -16.77
C GLY A 519 28.39 43.31 -15.46
N TYR A 520 27.06 43.24 -15.30
CA TYR A 520 26.41 42.60 -14.17
C TYR A 520 25.28 41.70 -14.63
N TRP A 521 25.17 40.53 -14.03
CA TRP A 521 24.00 39.67 -14.15
C TRP A 521 23.10 39.92 -12.95
N VAL A 522 21.83 40.20 -13.21
CA VAL A 522 20.82 40.49 -12.20
C VAL A 522 19.73 39.44 -12.27
N LEU A 523 19.51 38.75 -11.17
CA LEU A 523 18.48 37.74 -11.01
C LEU A 523 17.24 38.38 -10.45
N THR A 524 16.08 38.04 -11.02
CA THR A 524 14.80 38.55 -10.56
C THR A 524 13.87 37.41 -10.17
N TYR A 525 12.96 37.69 -9.23
CA TYR A 525 11.96 36.70 -8.85
C TYR A 525 10.78 36.64 -9.83
N GLY A 526 10.61 37.57 -10.78
CA GLY A 526 9.44 37.57 -11.69
C GLY A 526 9.73 37.81 -13.17
N ALA A 527 10.96 38.22 -13.52
CA ALA A 527 11.32 38.65 -14.86
C ALA A 527 12.50 37.85 -15.47
N GLY A 528 12.94 36.76 -14.83
CA GLY A 528 14.10 35.99 -15.28
C GLY A 528 15.43 36.68 -15.03
N LEU A 529 16.41 36.42 -15.90
CA LEU A 529 17.79 36.90 -15.80
C LEU A 529 17.99 38.15 -16.64
N VAL A 530 18.64 39.16 -16.09
CA VAL A 530 18.93 40.43 -16.78
C VAL A 530 20.43 40.65 -16.84
N HIS A 531 20.98 40.84 -18.04
CA HIS A 531 22.36 41.31 -18.22
C HIS A 531 22.37 42.82 -18.31
N MET A 532 23.19 43.48 -17.49
CA MET A 532 23.45 44.92 -17.52
C MET A 532 24.88 45.15 -17.98
N SER A 533 25.06 45.74 -19.16
CA SER A 533 26.39 46.10 -19.66
C SER A 533 26.99 47.28 -18.89
N GLU A 534 28.31 47.50 -19.00
CA GLU A 534 29.00 48.66 -18.41
C GLU A 534 28.39 50.01 -18.87
N HIS A 535 27.81 50.04 -20.08
CA HIS A 535 27.14 51.23 -20.64
C HIS A 535 25.66 51.34 -20.25
N GLY A 536 25.13 50.43 -19.42
CA GLY A 536 23.75 50.44 -18.93
C GLY A 536 22.73 49.86 -19.91
N LEU A 537 23.15 49.09 -20.91
CA LEU A 537 22.23 48.35 -21.78
C LEU A 537 21.72 47.10 -21.05
N LEU A 538 20.40 46.94 -20.98
CA LEU A 538 19.76 45.78 -20.35
C LEU A 538 19.32 44.76 -21.40
N THR A 539 19.69 43.50 -21.19
CA THR A 539 19.23 42.35 -22.00
C THR A 539 18.54 41.33 -21.10
N GLN A 540 17.30 40.98 -21.40
CA GLN A 540 16.49 40.07 -20.57
C GLN A 540 16.40 38.67 -21.16
N TYR A 541 16.64 37.66 -20.33
CA TYR A 541 16.48 36.24 -20.61
C TYR A 541 15.38 35.66 -19.71
N SER A 542 14.33 35.15 -20.33
CA SER A 542 13.14 34.60 -19.70
C SER A 542 12.46 33.63 -20.67
N PRO A 543 11.53 32.77 -20.24
CA PRO A 543 10.75 31.92 -21.16
C PRO A 543 9.99 32.72 -22.24
N SER A 544 9.76 34.01 -22.02
CA SER A 544 9.15 34.92 -23.00
C SER A 544 10.12 35.53 -24.01
N THR A 545 11.42 35.55 -23.71
CA THR A 545 12.46 36.12 -24.59
C THR A 545 13.36 35.05 -25.20
N LEU A 546 13.45 33.87 -24.56
CA LEU A 546 14.18 32.70 -25.01
C LEU A 546 13.38 31.44 -24.61
N ASP A 547 12.77 30.77 -25.59
CA ASP A 547 11.87 29.61 -25.35
C ASP A 547 12.55 28.45 -24.59
N THR A 548 13.89 28.32 -24.68
CA THR A 548 14.67 27.29 -23.97
C THR A 548 14.98 27.65 -22.52
N PHE A 549 14.68 28.87 -22.08
CA PHE A 549 14.97 29.32 -20.72
C PHE A 549 13.94 28.74 -19.74
N PRO A 550 14.34 28.09 -18.62
CA PRO A 550 13.40 27.22 -17.90
C PRO A 550 12.40 27.96 -17.02
N SER A 551 12.82 29.07 -16.40
CA SER A 551 12.06 29.70 -15.31
C SER A 551 12.12 31.22 -15.33
N LYS A 552 11.10 31.87 -14.75
CA LYS A 552 11.08 33.32 -14.47
C LYS A 552 11.49 33.68 -13.04
N HIS A 553 11.43 32.70 -12.13
CA HIS A 553 11.68 32.88 -10.70
C HIS A 553 13.09 32.40 -10.38
N LEU A 554 14.05 33.32 -10.32
CA LEU A 554 15.46 33.01 -10.09
C LEU A 554 15.88 33.39 -8.67
N PHE A 555 16.71 32.56 -8.04
CA PHE A 555 17.09 32.70 -6.63
C PHE A 555 18.54 33.14 -6.45
N ASN A 556 19.49 32.34 -6.95
CA ASN A 556 20.92 32.55 -6.81
C ASN A 556 21.66 32.04 -8.05
N ALA A 557 22.85 32.58 -8.34
CA ALA A 557 23.71 32.10 -9.41
C ALA A 557 25.20 32.20 -9.09
N TYR A 558 25.97 31.32 -9.71
CA TYR A 558 27.43 31.34 -9.73
C TYR A 558 27.97 31.24 -11.16
N ASP A 559 29.02 31.99 -11.45
CA ASP A 559 29.83 31.78 -12.65
C ASP A 559 30.88 30.70 -12.37
N ILE A 560 30.86 29.65 -13.18
CA ILE A 560 31.82 28.55 -13.15
C ILE A 560 32.31 28.32 -14.58
N ASN A 561 33.58 28.65 -14.82
CA ASN A 561 34.24 28.51 -16.12
C ASN A 561 33.51 29.24 -17.28
N GLY A 562 32.92 30.42 -17.02
CA GLY A 562 32.23 31.23 -18.02
C GLY A 562 30.79 30.80 -18.29
N LYS A 563 30.26 29.87 -17.49
CA LYS A 563 28.87 29.41 -17.53
C LYS A 563 28.16 29.76 -16.24
N LEU A 564 26.91 30.19 -16.38
CA LEU A 564 26.07 30.55 -15.24
C LEU A 564 25.30 29.34 -14.74
N TRP A 565 25.55 28.95 -13.50
CA TRP A 565 24.72 28.00 -12.79
C TRP A 565 23.69 28.76 -11.99
N VAL A 566 22.41 28.58 -12.31
CA VAL A 566 21.30 29.37 -11.79
C VAL A 566 20.30 28.46 -11.08
N SER A 567 19.92 28.85 -9.86
CA SER A 567 18.87 28.20 -9.08
C SER A 567 17.52 28.90 -9.29
N SER A 568 16.45 28.12 -9.40
CA SER A 568 15.11 28.61 -9.76
C SER A 568 13.99 27.78 -9.14
N SER A 569 12.73 28.16 -9.40
CA SER A 569 11.55 27.36 -9.01
C SER A 569 11.41 26.04 -9.77
N ASP A 570 12.07 25.89 -10.91
CA ASP A 570 11.95 24.73 -11.81
C ASP A 570 13.18 23.81 -11.77
N GLY A 571 14.14 24.11 -10.89
CA GLY A 571 15.37 23.37 -10.68
C GLY A 571 16.60 24.26 -10.73
N VAL A 572 17.75 23.62 -10.94
CA VAL A 572 19.02 24.30 -11.22
C VAL A 572 19.33 24.13 -12.70
N PHE A 573 19.77 25.18 -13.38
CA PHE A 573 20.19 25.07 -14.78
C PHE A 573 21.53 25.74 -15.03
N GLU A 574 22.30 25.13 -15.93
CA GLU A 574 23.48 25.72 -16.53
C GLU A 574 23.05 26.53 -17.75
N PHE A 575 23.47 27.80 -17.82
CA PHE A 575 23.23 28.70 -18.93
C PHE A 575 24.58 29.18 -19.48
N ASP A 576 24.80 28.98 -20.77
CA ASP A 576 25.95 29.51 -21.49
C ASP A 576 25.56 30.84 -22.17
N PRO A 577 26.07 31.99 -21.70
CA PRO A 577 25.72 33.30 -22.27
C PRO A 577 26.12 33.47 -23.74
N GLN A 578 27.15 32.75 -24.22
CA GLN A 578 27.66 32.89 -25.59
C GLN A 578 26.81 32.10 -26.58
N SER A 579 26.51 30.84 -26.26
CA SER A 579 25.71 29.96 -27.13
C SER A 579 24.21 30.03 -26.86
N GLN A 580 23.80 30.67 -25.77
CA GLN A 580 22.42 30.71 -25.25
C GLN A 580 21.80 29.33 -25.03
N GLN A 581 22.64 28.31 -24.83
CA GLN A 581 22.22 26.96 -24.50
C GLN A 581 21.91 26.85 -23.01
N VAL A 582 20.91 26.03 -22.70
CA VAL A 582 20.45 25.77 -21.33
C VAL A 582 20.45 24.27 -21.08
N LYS A 583 20.99 23.86 -19.93
CA LYS A 583 20.89 22.48 -19.42
C LYS A 583 20.23 22.47 -18.06
N LEU A 584 19.03 21.90 -17.98
CA LEU A 584 18.19 21.87 -16.77
C LEU A 584 18.36 20.59 -15.96
N TYR A 585 18.53 20.76 -14.64
CA TYR A 585 18.54 19.71 -13.62
C TYR A 585 17.35 19.93 -12.68
N ASN A 586 16.39 19.00 -12.70
CA ASN A 586 15.16 19.04 -11.91
C ASN A 586 14.85 17.63 -11.38
N ASN A 587 13.68 17.44 -10.77
CA ASN A 587 13.31 16.15 -10.18
C ASN A 587 13.37 14.97 -11.18
N LYS A 588 13.01 15.21 -12.45
CA LYS A 588 13.10 14.19 -13.51
C LYS A 588 14.53 13.81 -13.87
N ASN A 589 15.48 14.72 -13.67
CA ASN A 589 16.88 14.58 -14.06
C ASN A 589 17.82 14.35 -12.85
N GLY A 590 17.26 14.02 -11.69
CA GLY A 590 18.01 13.58 -10.51
C GLY A 590 18.06 14.55 -9.33
N LEU A 591 17.55 15.78 -9.45
CA LEU A 591 17.43 16.70 -8.30
C LEU A 591 16.38 16.17 -7.32
N ILE A 592 16.50 16.42 -6.01
CA ILE A 592 15.53 15.88 -5.05
C ILE A 592 14.15 16.55 -5.17
N ASP A 593 14.12 17.85 -5.45
CA ASP A 593 12.92 18.65 -5.68
C ASP A 593 13.22 19.83 -6.62
N ASN A 594 12.19 20.43 -7.21
CA ASN A 594 12.39 21.48 -8.22
C ASN A 594 12.72 22.85 -7.60
N ILE A 595 12.21 23.18 -6.42
CA ILE A 595 12.36 24.53 -5.89
C ILE A 595 13.71 24.62 -5.16
N ALA A 596 14.69 25.25 -5.81
CA ALA A 596 16.07 25.38 -5.30
C ALA A 596 16.27 26.70 -4.53
N TYR A 597 15.76 26.78 -3.30
CA TYR A 597 15.82 27.99 -2.47
C TYR A 597 17.25 28.43 -2.13
N LEU A 598 18.12 27.45 -1.89
CA LEU A 598 19.49 27.67 -1.48
C LEU A 598 20.42 27.06 -2.50
N MET A 599 21.46 27.80 -2.88
CA MET A 599 22.57 27.27 -3.66
C MET A 599 23.85 27.92 -3.16
N VAL A 600 24.85 27.11 -2.80
CA VAL A 600 26.21 27.56 -2.48
C VAL A 600 27.24 26.75 -3.23
N LYS A 601 28.35 27.41 -3.59
CA LYS A 601 29.48 26.79 -4.30
C LYS A 601 30.63 26.58 -3.34
N ASP A 602 31.13 25.36 -3.25
CA ASP A 602 32.32 25.05 -2.45
C ASP A 602 33.63 25.32 -3.21
N GLN A 603 34.77 25.15 -2.53
CA GLN A 603 36.10 25.41 -3.10
C GLN A 603 36.51 24.39 -4.18
N THR A 604 35.75 23.31 -4.35
CA THR A 604 35.96 22.28 -5.39
C THR A 604 35.03 22.43 -6.59
N ASP A 605 34.35 23.58 -6.69
CA ASP A 605 33.31 23.87 -7.69
C ASP A 605 32.11 22.90 -7.64
N THR A 606 31.85 22.28 -6.50
CA THR A 606 30.62 21.51 -6.27
C THR A 606 29.53 22.44 -5.74
N LEU A 607 28.31 22.28 -6.25
CA LEU A 607 27.14 23.07 -5.87
C LEU A 607 26.30 22.31 -4.86
N TRP A 608 25.94 22.99 -3.78
CA TRP A 608 25.10 22.49 -2.71
C TRP A 608 23.76 23.20 -2.78
N VAL A 609 22.71 22.45 -3.07
CA VAL A 609 21.40 22.96 -3.44
C VAL A 609 20.36 22.52 -2.41
N GLY A 610 19.93 23.44 -1.56
CA GLY A 610 18.85 23.20 -0.58
C GLY A 610 17.49 23.44 -1.23
N THR A 611 16.59 22.47 -1.06
CA THR A 611 15.24 22.48 -1.64
C THR A 611 14.14 22.40 -0.58
N SER A 612 12.89 22.16 -0.98
CA SER A 612 11.78 21.88 -0.06
C SER A 612 11.75 20.43 0.46
N LYS A 613 12.46 19.50 -0.20
CA LYS A 613 12.45 18.05 0.14
C LYS A 613 13.81 17.48 0.54
N GLY A 614 14.82 18.33 0.70
CA GLY A 614 16.16 17.92 1.10
C GLY A 614 17.26 18.67 0.36
N LEU A 615 18.47 18.11 0.42
CA LEU A 615 19.70 18.69 -0.11
C LEU A 615 20.18 17.89 -1.33
N SER A 616 20.49 18.58 -2.42
CA SER A 616 21.15 18.00 -3.60
C SER A 616 22.55 18.58 -3.76
N VAL A 617 23.54 17.71 -3.89
CA VAL A 617 24.95 18.06 -4.14
C VAL A 617 25.29 17.72 -5.59
N ILE A 618 25.63 18.73 -6.38
CA ILE A 618 25.90 18.63 -7.81
C ILE A 618 27.39 18.89 -8.06
N ASP A 619 28.11 17.87 -8.52
CA ASP A 619 29.46 18.04 -9.06
C ASP A 619 29.36 18.65 -10.47
N THR A 620 29.88 19.87 -10.63
CA THR A 620 29.74 20.62 -11.89
C THR A 620 30.61 20.09 -13.02
N ASN A 621 31.66 19.32 -12.72
CA ASN A 621 32.55 18.72 -13.72
C ASN A 621 31.95 17.44 -14.31
N THR A 622 31.37 16.59 -13.46
CA THR A 622 30.79 15.30 -13.87
C THR A 622 29.28 15.37 -14.11
N ALA A 623 28.62 16.43 -13.65
CA ALA A 623 27.17 16.58 -13.60
C ALA A 623 26.46 15.46 -12.81
N THR A 624 27.15 14.81 -11.87
CA THR A 624 26.53 13.83 -10.95
C THR A 624 25.83 14.53 -9.80
N ILE A 625 24.64 14.05 -9.44
CA ILE A 625 23.82 14.59 -8.35
C ILE A 625 23.73 13.55 -7.24
N ARG A 626 23.95 13.96 -6.01
CA ARG A 626 23.71 13.17 -4.79
C ARG A 626 22.69 13.89 -3.93
N ASN A 627 21.64 13.19 -3.54
CA ASN A 627 20.54 13.70 -2.75
C ASN A 627 20.62 13.16 -1.32
N TYR A 628 20.21 13.99 -0.37
CA TYR A 628 20.16 13.69 1.05
C TYR A 628 18.87 14.27 1.65
N THR A 629 18.33 13.60 2.66
CA THR A 629 17.09 13.92 3.37
C THR A 629 17.31 14.07 4.88
N ASP A 630 16.28 14.47 5.62
CA ASP A 630 16.26 14.47 7.08
C ASP A 630 16.63 13.11 7.69
N VAL A 631 16.20 12.01 7.07
CA VAL A 631 16.54 10.64 7.51
C VAL A 631 18.04 10.38 7.41
N ASP A 632 18.74 11.01 6.47
CA ASP A 632 20.21 10.89 6.35
C ASP A 632 20.97 11.78 7.35
N GLY A 633 20.29 12.68 8.07
CA GLY A 633 20.88 13.54 9.10
C GLY A 633 20.76 15.03 8.88
N LEU A 634 19.96 15.51 7.91
CA LEU A 634 19.71 16.94 7.72
C LEU A 634 18.88 17.54 8.87
N GLN A 635 18.99 18.86 9.09
CA GLN A 635 18.18 19.57 10.10
C GLN A 635 16.66 19.43 9.89
N ASN A 636 16.28 19.39 8.62
CA ASN A 636 14.94 19.17 8.07
C ASN A 636 15.11 19.00 6.55
N ASN A 637 14.03 18.62 5.86
CA ASN A 637 13.98 18.59 4.41
C ASN A 637 13.85 20.00 3.80
N GLU A 638 13.30 20.97 4.53
CA GLU A 638 13.13 22.33 4.02
C GLU A 638 14.31 23.24 4.38
N PHE A 639 14.91 23.84 3.35
CA PHE A 639 16.00 24.82 3.46
C PHE A 639 15.54 26.24 3.16
N ASN A 640 16.17 27.20 3.82
CA ASN A 640 15.83 28.61 3.67
C ASN A 640 16.59 29.27 2.52
N PHE A 641 16.00 30.33 1.97
CA PHE A 641 16.63 31.13 0.93
C PHE A 641 17.91 31.80 1.44
N GLY A 642 19.03 31.60 0.74
CA GLY A 642 20.29 32.32 0.98
C GLY A 642 21.04 31.98 2.27
N SER A 643 20.56 31.02 3.07
CA SER A 643 21.10 30.60 4.36
C SER A 643 22.30 29.65 4.25
N GLY A 644 23.21 29.89 3.30
CA GLY A 644 24.36 29.03 3.05
C GLY A 644 25.69 29.77 3.08
N PHE A 645 26.73 29.13 3.60
CA PHE A 645 28.08 29.70 3.71
C PHE A 645 29.14 28.61 3.54
N VAL A 646 30.24 28.95 2.84
CA VAL A 646 31.42 28.09 2.75
C VAL A 646 32.57 28.80 3.44
N ASP A 647 33.14 28.13 4.43
CA ASP A 647 34.22 28.65 5.27
C ASP A 647 35.60 28.41 4.64
N ASP A 648 36.64 29.02 5.22
CA ASP A 648 38.00 29.01 4.66
C ASP A 648 38.60 27.59 4.59
N ASP A 649 38.16 26.70 5.48
CA ASP A 649 38.54 25.28 5.54
C ASP A 649 37.63 24.37 4.69
N ASN A 650 36.83 24.97 3.81
CA ASN A 650 35.87 24.30 2.93
C ASN A 650 34.73 23.57 3.66
N ARG A 651 34.47 23.90 4.94
CA ARG A 651 33.21 23.51 5.59
C ARG A 651 32.05 24.24 4.94
N VAL A 652 30.98 23.50 4.69
CA VAL A 652 29.75 24.01 4.11
C VAL A 652 28.69 24.07 5.21
N TYR A 653 28.19 25.28 5.47
CA TYR A 653 27.11 25.55 6.41
C TYR A 653 25.83 25.77 5.61
N ILE A 654 24.76 25.06 5.97
CA ILE A 654 23.48 25.15 5.26
C ILE A 654 22.35 25.21 6.28
N GLY A 655 21.65 26.34 6.33
CA GLY A 655 20.55 26.61 7.25
C GLY A 655 19.17 26.36 6.67
N GLY A 656 18.23 25.97 7.52
CA GLY A 656 16.82 25.83 7.20
C GLY A 656 15.93 26.26 8.36
N ILE A 657 14.75 25.66 8.45
CA ILE A 657 13.70 26.04 9.42
C ILE A 657 13.95 25.51 10.83
N ASN A 658 14.79 24.47 10.97
CA ASN A 658 15.06 23.75 12.21
C ASN A 658 16.57 23.71 12.54
N GLY A 659 17.27 24.81 12.27
CA GLY A 659 18.68 24.98 12.53
C GLY A 659 19.51 24.87 11.25
N PHE A 660 20.75 24.40 11.36
CA PHE A 660 21.65 24.28 10.23
C PHE A 660 22.54 23.05 10.31
N ASN A 661 23.03 22.61 9.16
CA ASN A 661 24.02 21.56 9.00
C ASN A 661 25.42 22.17 8.84
N MET A 662 26.42 21.56 9.48
CA MET A 662 27.84 21.93 9.33
C MET A 662 28.62 20.76 8.73
N ILE A 663 28.80 20.78 7.41
CA ILE A 663 29.24 19.61 6.65
C ILE A 663 30.68 19.80 6.17
N TYR A 664 31.50 18.77 6.36
CA TYR A 664 32.76 18.64 5.62
C TYR A 664 32.49 17.86 4.34
N PRO A 665 32.69 18.44 3.14
CA PRO A 665 32.41 17.76 1.87
C PRO A 665 33.05 16.38 1.72
N VAL A 666 34.26 16.19 2.28
CA VAL A 666 35.00 14.93 2.25
C VAL A 666 34.39 13.83 3.12
N ASN A 667 33.61 14.19 4.14
CA ASN A 667 33.00 13.25 5.08
C ASN A 667 31.59 12.81 4.66
N LEU A 668 31.05 13.36 3.57
CA LEU A 668 29.71 13.00 3.12
C LEU A 668 29.62 11.51 2.78
N PRO A 669 28.65 10.78 3.36
CA PRO A 669 28.48 9.38 3.06
C PRO A 669 27.98 9.18 1.63
N VAL A 670 28.41 8.08 1.02
CA VAL A 670 27.84 7.59 -0.24
C VAL A 670 26.70 6.66 0.13
N ILE A 671 25.48 7.08 -0.19
CA ILE A 671 24.29 6.25 0.06
C ILE A 671 24.36 5.02 -0.88
N PRO A 672 24.36 3.79 -0.34
CA PRO A 672 24.39 2.58 -1.14
C PRO A 672 23.05 2.37 -1.85
N ALA A 673 23.09 1.58 -2.93
CA ALA A 673 21.86 1.11 -3.56
C ALA A 673 21.05 0.23 -2.59
N PRO A 674 19.70 0.21 -2.68
CA PRO A 674 18.88 -0.62 -1.80
C PRO A 674 19.21 -2.11 -1.93
N LYS A 675 18.97 -2.86 -0.84
CA LYS A 675 19.12 -4.33 -0.82
C LYS A 675 18.09 -4.97 -1.75
N THR A 676 18.33 -6.22 -2.14
CA THR A 676 17.39 -6.96 -3.01
C THR A 676 16.08 -7.18 -2.23
N PRO A 677 14.90 -6.86 -2.80
CA PRO A 677 13.64 -7.08 -2.13
C PRO A 677 13.37 -8.56 -1.85
N ILE A 678 12.76 -8.84 -0.70
CA ILE A 678 12.28 -10.15 -0.27
C ILE A 678 10.76 -10.19 -0.46
N ILE A 679 10.24 -11.29 -0.98
CA ILE A 679 8.80 -11.56 -1.03
C ILE A 679 8.46 -12.28 0.27
N ASP A 680 7.97 -11.55 1.29
CA ASP A 680 7.78 -12.11 2.64
C ASP A 680 6.49 -12.94 2.76
N GLU A 681 5.41 -12.50 2.10
CA GLU A 681 4.10 -13.12 2.26
C GLU A 681 3.37 -13.33 0.93
N PHE A 682 2.70 -14.48 0.83
CA PHE A 682 1.88 -14.86 -0.33
C PHE A 682 0.44 -15.06 0.11
N TYR A 683 -0.46 -14.35 -0.55
CA TYR A 683 -1.89 -14.37 -0.27
C TYR A 683 -2.63 -15.03 -1.42
N LEU A 684 -3.46 -16.03 -1.12
CA LEU A 684 -4.37 -16.66 -2.07
C LEU A 684 -5.80 -16.43 -1.57
N LEU A 685 -6.67 -15.84 -2.40
CA LEU A 685 -8.03 -15.46 -1.98
C LEU A 685 -8.04 -14.64 -0.67
N ASN A 686 -7.07 -13.72 -0.54
CA ASN A 686 -6.81 -12.91 0.66
C ASN A 686 -6.51 -13.70 1.95
N LYS A 687 -6.12 -14.97 1.83
CA LYS A 687 -5.61 -15.79 2.93
C LYS A 687 -4.12 -16.03 2.78
N LEU A 688 -3.36 -15.66 3.81
CA LEU A 688 -1.93 -15.96 3.92
C LEU A 688 -1.72 -17.48 3.77
N GLN A 689 -0.87 -17.88 2.84
CA GLN A 689 -0.52 -19.28 2.62
C GLN A 689 0.77 -19.62 3.35
N ARG A 690 0.75 -20.67 4.19
CA ARG A 690 1.96 -21.19 4.84
C ARG A 690 2.48 -22.42 4.07
N VAL A 691 3.77 -22.71 4.22
CA VAL A 691 4.46 -23.84 3.56
C VAL A 691 3.77 -25.19 3.82
N GLN A 692 3.12 -25.35 4.97
CA GLN A 692 2.47 -26.60 5.39
C GLN A 692 1.04 -26.77 4.84
N ASP A 693 0.39 -25.68 4.43
CA ASP A 693 -1.03 -25.72 4.07
C ASP A 693 -1.25 -26.35 2.68
N THR A 694 -0.26 -26.27 1.78
CA THR A 694 -0.39 -26.82 0.43
C THR A 694 0.95 -27.23 -0.21
N PRO A 695 1.02 -28.37 -0.96
CA PRO A 695 2.17 -28.77 -1.76
C PRO A 695 2.32 -27.94 -3.06
N ARG A 696 2.00 -26.64 -3.02
CA ARG A 696 2.04 -25.70 -4.16
C ARG A 696 3.44 -25.11 -4.35
N PHE A 697 4.25 -25.10 -3.30
CA PHE A 697 5.66 -24.75 -3.36
C PHE A 697 6.45 -25.98 -3.80
N GLN A 698 7.18 -25.89 -4.91
CA GLN A 698 8.02 -26.99 -5.40
C GLN A 698 9.19 -27.31 -4.45
N GLN A 699 9.46 -26.44 -3.47
CA GLN A 699 10.49 -26.59 -2.45
C GLN A 699 9.87 -26.47 -1.05
N THR A 700 10.42 -27.18 -0.07
CA THR A 700 9.99 -27.19 1.35
C THR A 700 10.28 -25.90 2.11
N ASN A 701 10.47 -24.77 1.42
CA ASN A 701 10.97 -23.53 1.99
C ASN A 701 9.91 -22.41 1.85
N ASP A 702 9.96 -21.44 2.75
CA ASP A 702 9.17 -20.21 2.72
C ASP A 702 9.26 -19.45 1.38
N ILE A 703 8.21 -18.69 1.07
CA ILE A 703 8.11 -17.86 -0.15
C ILE A 703 9.30 -16.91 -0.31
N SER A 704 9.88 -16.43 0.79
CA SER A 704 11.07 -15.56 0.80
C SER A 704 12.22 -16.15 -0.02
N TYR A 705 12.41 -17.47 0.03
CA TYR A 705 13.49 -18.21 -0.65
C TYR A 705 13.02 -18.97 -1.91
N ALA A 706 11.72 -18.97 -2.20
CA ALA A 706 11.19 -19.72 -3.33
C ALA A 706 11.71 -19.17 -4.66
N THR A 707 12.05 -20.07 -5.59
CA THR A 707 12.40 -19.71 -6.97
C THR A 707 11.22 -19.82 -7.91
N SER A 708 10.26 -20.71 -7.59
CA SER A 708 9.06 -20.96 -8.40
C SER A 708 7.86 -21.29 -7.50
N ILE A 709 6.67 -20.93 -7.99
CA ILE A 709 5.38 -21.34 -7.41
C ILE A 709 4.51 -22.02 -8.46
N GLN A 710 3.76 -23.03 -8.05
CA GLN A 710 2.80 -23.72 -8.90
C GLN A 710 1.38 -23.38 -8.45
N LEU A 711 0.64 -22.69 -9.31
CA LEU A 711 -0.76 -22.34 -9.14
C LEU A 711 -1.66 -23.25 -9.98
N GLN A 712 -2.85 -23.51 -9.46
CA GLN A 712 -3.91 -24.24 -10.14
C GLN A 712 -4.79 -23.26 -10.93
N TYR A 713 -5.58 -23.78 -11.86
CA TYR A 713 -6.44 -22.96 -12.73
C TYR A 713 -7.56 -22.23 -11.97
N ASP A 714 -7.88 -22.66 -10.75
CA ASP A 714 -8.91 -22.10 -9.87
C ASP A 714 -8.35 -21.07 -8.86
N ASP A 715 -7.02 -20.89 -8.81
CA ASP A 715 -6.35 -19.86 -7.99
C ASP A 715 -6.48 -18.48 -8.64
N ALA A 716 -7.71 -18.00 -8.78
CA ALA A 716 -8.01 -16.86 -9.61
C ALA A 716 -7.51 -15.52 -9.06
N ILE A 717 -7.24 -15.41 -7.76
CA ILE A 717 -6.81 -14.17 -7.09
C ILE A 717 -5.66 -14.48 -6.14
N PHE A 718 -4.51 -13.86 -6.38
CA PHE A 718 -3.35 -13.97 -5.50
C PHE A 718 -2.57 -12.67 -5.42
N SER A 719 -1.80 -12.51 -4.34
CA SER A 719 -1.03 -11.30 -4.08
C SER A 719 0.35 -11.64 -3.49
N PHE A 720 1.35 -10.84 -3.83
CA PHE A 720 2.69 -10.91 -3.23
C PHE A 720 2.94 -9.68 -2.39
N GLN A 721 3.26 -9.86 -1.12
CA GLN A 721 3.80 -8.80 -0.27
C GLN A 721 5.32 -8.88 -0.28
N PHE A 722 5.99 -7.75 -0.47
CA PHE A 722 7.44 -7.67 -0.58
C PHE A 722 7.98 -6.46 0.17
N HIS A 723 9.26 -6.48 0.52
CA HIS A 723 9.96 -5.32 1.10
C HIS A 723 11.47 -5.48 0.95
N SER A 724 12.23 -4.41 1.15
CA SER A 724 13.69 -4.43 1.21
C SER A 724 14.15 -4.18 2.64
N ASN A 725 15.14 -4.94 3.10
CA ASN A 725 15.64 -4.90 4.47
C ASN A 725 16.70 -3.80 4.68
N ASN A 726 16.33 -2.58 4.30
CA ASN A 726 17.07 -1.37 4.63
C ASN A 726 16.37 -0.70 5.81
N LEU A 727 16.68 -1.12 7.04
CA LEU A 727 15.90 -0.77 8.23
C LEU A 727 15.71 0.74 8.41
N HIS A 728 16.75 1.52 8.08
CA HIS A 728 16.76 2.97 8.20
C HIS A 728 16.01 3.69 7.07
N GLN A 729 16.16 3.21 5.83
CA GLN A 729 15.58 3.88 4.64
C GLN A 729 14.24 3.29 4.19
N ALA A 730 13.71 2.29 4.89
CA ALA A 730 12.55 1.50 4.48
C ALA A 730 11.33 2.34 4.06
N GLU A 731 11.04 3.43 4.78
CA GLU A 731 9.89 4.31 4.49
C GLU A 731 10.06 5.15 3.23
N GLN A 732 11.30 5.46 2.83
CA GLN A 732 11.60 6.26 1.64
C GLN A 732 11.81 5.41 0.38
N LEU A 733 11.92 4.09 0.51
CA LEU A 733 12.08 3.20 -0.62
C LEU A 733 10.80 3.14 -1.45
N GLN A 734 10.96 3.34 -2.75
CA GLN A 734 9.92 3.12 -3.74
C GLN A 734 10.14 1.77 -4.39
N TYR A 735 9.06 1.04 -4.66
CA TYR A 735 9.15 -0.27 -5.30
C TYR A 735 8.55 -0.21 -6.69
N GLU A 736 9.17 -0.95 -7.59
CA GLU A 736 8.66 -1.18 -8.92
C GLU A 736 8.51 -2.68 -9.14
N TYR A 737 7.39 -3.10 -9.71
CA TYR A 737 7.15 -4.49 -10.02
C TYR A 737 6.60 -4.69 -11.43
N ARG A 738 6.76 -5.91 -11.94
CA ARG A 738 6.15 -6.37 -13.19
C ARG A 738 5.98 -7.89 -13.25
N MET A 739 5.08 -8.35 -14.10
CA MET A 739 4.81 -9.75 -14.40
C MET A 739 5.09 -10.01 -15.88
N LEU A 740 6.29 -10.51 -16.18
CA LEU A 740 6.66 -10.94 -17.52
C LEU A 740 5.76 -12.10 -17.96
N GLY A 741 5.27 -12.04 -19.19
CA GLY A 741 4.20 -12.90 -19.71
C GLY A 741 2.82 -12.23 -19.69
N LEU A 742 2.61 -11.22 -18.84
CA LEU A 742 1.42 -10.35 -18.86
C LEU A 742 1.74 -8.96 -19.43
N HIS A 743 2.78 -8.32 -18.90
CA HIS A 743 3.18 -6.95 -19.28
C HIS A 743 4.71 -6.77 -19.23
N GLN A 744 5.23 -5.89 -20.08
CA GLN A 744 6.68 -5.63 -20.21
C GLN A 744 7.17 -4.41 -19.41
N GLN A 745 6.28 -3.45 -19.16
CA GLN A 745 6.58 -2.21 -18.43
C GLN A 745 6.62 -2.45 -16.92
N TRP A 746 7.39 -1.62 -16.21
CA TRP A 746 7.43 -1.56 -14.74
C TRP A 746 6.28 -0.69 -14.23
N PHE A 747 5.67 -1.11 -13.12
CA PHE A 747 4.63 -0.38 -12.41
C PHE A 747 5.16 0.08 -11.05
N ASP A 748 4.94 1.36 -10.73
CA ASP A 748 5.25 1.92 -9.42
C ASP A 748 4.25 1.39 -8.37
N ASP A 749 4.77 0.96 -7.22
CA ASP A 749 3.96 0.65 -6.05
C ASP A 749 3.50 1.95 -5.39
N LEU A 750 2.23 2.29 -5.59
CA LEU A 750 1.63 3.51 -5.07
C LEU A 750 1.05 3.33 -3.65
N ASN A 751 0.83 2.11 -3.16
CA ASN A 751 0.02 1.88 -1.94
C ASN A 751 0.22 0.48 -1.33
N GLY A 752 1.38 0.23 -0.69
CA GLY A 752 1.44 -0.74 0.41
C GLY A 752 2.24 -2.01 0.18
N HIS A 753 3.18 -2.04 -0.77
CA HIS A 753 4.15 -3.14 -0.92
C HIS A 753 3.51 -4.51 -1.22
N ILE A 754 2.32 -4.49 -1.83
CA ILE A 754 1.57 -5.68 -2.22
C ILE A 754 1.20 -5.56 -3.71
N ALA A 755 1.63 -6.55 -4.50
CA ALA A 755 1.20 -6.68 -5.90
C ALA A 755 0.05 -7.68 -6.01
N HIS A 756 -1.10 -7.21 -6.46
CA HIS A 756 -2.31 -8.01 -6.66
C HIS A 756 -2.46 -8.48 -8.10
N PHE A 757 -2.80 -9.76 -8.28
CA PHE A 757 -3.06 -10.36 -9.58
C PHE A 757 -4.39 -11.12 -9.56
N SER A 758 -5.17 -10.97 -10.63
CA SER A 758 -6.45 -11.66 -10.78
C SER A 758 -6.70 -12.13 -12.22
N GLY A 759 -7.21 -13.35 -12.38
CA GLY A 759 -7.72 -13.85 -13.66
C GLY A 759 -6.66 -14.10 -14.72
N LEU A 760 -5.46 -14.50 -14.33
CA LEU A 760 -4.39 -14.84 -15.27
C LEU A 760 -4.72 -16.15 -16.02
N SER A 761 -4.47 -16.15 -17.33
CA SER A 761 -4.58 -17.35 -18.15
C SER A 761 -3.55 -18.41 -17.73
N PRO A 762 -3.79 -19.71 -18.00
CA PRO A 762 -2.77 -20.73 -17.82
C PRO A 762 -1.52 -20.43 -18.63
N GLY A 763 -0.34 -20.56 -18.00
CA GLY A 763 0.91 -20.17 -18.62
C GLY A 763 2.08 -20.09 -17.63
N GLN A 764 3.24 -19.74 -18.16
CA GLN A 764 4.44 -19.44 -17.39
C GLN A 764 4.62 -17.93 -17.33
N TYR A 765 4.67 -17.40 -16.12
CA TYR A 765 4.88 -15.98 -15.83
C TYR A 765 6.12 -15.83 -14.96
N GLN A 766 6.70 -14.64 -14.96
CA GLN A 766 7.78 -14.31 -14.03
C GLN A 766 7.47 -12.98 -13.34
N PHE A 767 7.27 -13.04 -12.03
CA PHE A 767 7.17 -11.86 -11.19
C PHE A 767 8.56 -11.28 -10.97
N GLN A 768 8.70 -9.97 -11.15
CA GLN A 768 9.93 -9.24 -10.91
C GLN A 768 9.63 -8.03 -10.04
N VAL A 769 10.45 -7.79 -9.03
CA VAL A 769 10.35 -6.62 -8.16
C VAL A 769 11.74 -6.06 -7.86
N ARG A 770 11.85 -4.74 -7.79
CA ARG A 770 13.06 -3.99 -7.42
C ARG A 770 12.70 -2.79 -6.56
N ALA A 771 13.61 -2.38 -5.69
CA ALA A 771 13.51 -1.17 -4.90
C ALA A 771 14.34 -0.04 -5.53
N ARG A 772 13.93 1.20 -5.29
CA ARG A 772 14.60 2.44 -5.72
C ARG A 772 14.66 3.40 -4.54
N ASN A 773 15.83 3.97 -4.27
CA ASN A 773 15.99 5.04 -3.27
C ASN A 773 15.79 6.44 -3.89
N HIS A 774 15.84 7.47 -3.05
CA HIS A 774 15.73 8.89 -3.45
C HIS A 774 16.90 9.39 -4.34
N ASN A 775 17.97 8.59 -4.49
CA ASN A 775 19.07 8.82 -5.42
C ASN A 775 18.85 8.16 -6.80
N ASN A 776 17.66 7.61 -7.06
CA ASN A 776 17.35 6.84 -8.29
C ASN A 776 18.27 5.63 -8.51
N GLN A 777 18.90 5.11 -7.46
CA GLN A 777 19.66 3.87 -7.52
C GLN A 777 18.70 2.71 -7.30
N TYR A 778 18.82 1.68 -8.14
CA TYR A 778 17.96 0.50 -8.09
C TYR A 778 18.67 -0.65 -7.40
N SER A 779 17.90 -1.43 -6.64
CA SER A 779 18.33 -2.72 -6.15
C SER A 779 18.53 -3.72 -7.31
N PRO A 780 19.25 -4.83 -7.07
CA PRO A 780 19.10 -6.03 -7.89
C PRO A 780 17.63 -6.48 -7.93
N ILE A 781 17.23 -7.11 -9.04
CA ILE A 781 15.84 -7.56 -9.26
C ILE A 781 15.62 -8.90 -8.55
N ARG A 782 14.59 -8.99 -7.71
CA ARG A 782 14.07 -10.26 -7.21
C ARG A 782 13.11 -10.85 -8.22
N THR A 783 13.37 -12.09 -8.65
CA THR A 783 12.52 -12.82 -9.60
C THR A 783 11.86 -14.03 -8.95
N LEU A 784 10.60 -14.30 -9.31
CA LEU A 784 9.84 -15.48 -8.91
C LEU A 784 9.07 -16.03 -10.10
N ASP A 785 9.30 -17.30 -10.46
CA ASP A 785 8.58 -17.95 -11.56
C ASP A 785 7.19 -18.41 -11.11
N VAL A 786 6.15 -17.99 -11.81
CA VAL A 786 4.74 -18.28 -11.50
C VAL A 786 4.15 -19.15 -12.60
N ASN A 787 3.92 -20.42 -12.30
CA ASN A 787 3.39 -21.39 -13.26
C ASN A 787 1.92 -21.69 -12.96
N ILE A 788 1.02 -21.34 -13.88
CA ILE A 788 -0.42 -21.57 -13.74
C ILE A 788 -0.82 -22.77 -14.60
N ALA A 789 -1.32 -23.82 -13.95
CA ALA A 789 -1.75 -25.04 -14.62
C ALA A 789 -3.00 -24.81 -15.50
N PRO A 790 -3.10 -25.47 -16.68
CA PRO A 790 -4.31 -25.40 -17.50
C PRO A 790 -5.47 -26.12 -16.84
N ALA A 791 -6.69 -25.61 -17.07
CA ALA A 791 -7.90 -26.27 -16.61
C ALA A 791 -8.00 -27.69 -17.24
N PRO A 792 -8.60 -28.68 -16.56
CA PRO A 792 -8.68 -30.06 -17.04
C PRO A 792 -9.24 -30.19 -18.47
N TRP A 793 -10.19 -29.33 -18.84
CA TRP A 793 -10.84 -29.30 -20.16
C TRP A 793 -10.02 -28.61 -21.27
N GLN A 794 -8.90 -27.97 -20.94
CA GLN A 794 -7.96 -27.34 -21.89
C GLN A 794 -6.67 -28.17 -22.07
N THR A 795 -6.64 -29.40 -21.57
CA THR A 795 -5.51 -30.30 -21.71
C THR A 795 -5.46 -30.95 -23.10
N TRP A 796 -4.27 -31.40 -23.53
CA TRP A 796 -4.09 -32.06 -24.83
C TRP A 796 -4.96 -33.33 -24.98
N TRP A 797 -5.17 -34.08 -23.88
CA TRP A 797 -6.02 -35.27 -23.89
C TRP A 797 -7.51 -34.89 -23.98
N ALA A 798 -7.94 -33.78 -23.38
CA ALA A 798 -9.30 -33.27 -23.56
C ALA A 798 -9.55 -32.88 -25.01
N TYR A 799 -8.60 -32.18 -25.67
CA TYR A 799 -8.68 -31.90 -27.11
C TYR A 799 -8.72 -33.17 -27.97
N THR A 800 -7.96 -34.20 -27.58
CA THR A 800 -8.01 -35.51 -28.25
C THR A 800 -9.40 -36.13 -28.10
N LEU A 801 -10.00 -36.04 -26.92
CA LEU A 801 -11.36 -36.53 -26.65
C LEU A 801 -12.41 -35.73 -27.44
N TYR A 802 -12.27 -34.41 -27.54
CA TYR A 802 -13.13 -33.55 -28.37
C TYR A 802 -13.00 -33.90 -29.84
N ALA A 803 -11.79 -34.14 -30.34
CA ALA A 803 -11.56 -34.55 -31.72
C ALA A 803 -12.20 -35.93 -32.00
N ILE A 804 -12.09 -36.89 -31.08
CA ILE A 804 -12.75 -38.19 -31.19
C ILE A 804 -14.28 -38.02 -31.18
N LEU A 805 -14.81 -37.18 -30.30
CA LEU A 805 -16.25 -36.89 -30.21
C LEU A 805 -16.75 -36.23 -31.51
N ILE A 806 -16.02 -35.27 -32.06
CA ILE A 806 -16.34 -34.61 -33.33
C ILE A 806 -16.24 -35.62 -34.49
N CYS A 807 -15.20 -36.45 -34.54
CA CYS A 807 -15.05 -37.49 -35.55
C CYS A 807 -16.16 -38.55 -35.47
N THR A 808 -16.59 -38.93 -34.27
CA THR A 808 -17.71 -39.87 -34.09
C THR A 808 -19.05 -39.22 -34.44
N ILE A 809 -19.27 -37.95 -34.11
CA ILE A 809 -20.45 -37.19 -34.55
C ILE A 809 -20.46 -37.03 -36.07
N LEU A 810 -19.33 -36.67 -36.69
CA LEU A 810 -19.20 -36.54 -38.14
C LEU A 810 -19.37 -37.90 -38.83
N SER A 811 -18.76 -38.96 -38.31
CA SER A 811 -18.93 -40.33 -38.82
C SER A 811 -20.38 -40.79 -38.70
N SER A 812 -21.02 -40.54 -37.57
CA SER A 812 -22.44 -40.80 -37.36
C SER A 812 -23.31 -39.98 -38.31
N PHE A 813 -23.02 -38.70 -38.51
CA PHE A 813 -23.73 -37.82 -39.42
C PHE A 813 -23.56 -38.24 -40.88
N ILE A 814 -22.34 -38.57 -41.32
CA ILE A 814 -22.04 -39.11 -42.65
C ILE A 814 -22.74 -40.45 -42.84
N TRP A 815 -22.73 -41.32 -41.83
CA TRP A 815 -23.44 -42.59 -41.85
C TRP A 815 -24.96 -42.39 -41.97
N LEU A 816 -25.54 -41.45 -41.23
CA LEU A 816 -26.95 -41.07 -41.30
C LEU A 816 -27.31 -40.43 -42.64
N GLN A 817 -26.45 -39.58 -43.21
CA GLN A 817 -26.67 -38.98 -44.54
C GLN A 817 -26.56 -40.00 -45.66
N THR A 818 -25.57 -40.89 -45.59
CA THR A 818 -25.41 -42.00 -46.55
C THR A 818 -26.60 -42.95 -46.46
N ARG A 819 -27.13 -43.19 -45.26
CA ARG A 819 -28.37 -43.94 -45.04
C ARG A 819 -29.59 -43.23 -45.64
N LYS A 820 -29.74 -41.91 -45.45
CA LYS A 820 -30.83 -41.11 -46.05
C LYS A 820 -30.74 -41.03 -47.58
N TYR A 821 -29.55 -40.91 -48.15
CA TYR A 821 -29.34 -40.87 -49.60
C TYR A 821 -29.68 -42.22 -50.25
N ARG A 822 -29.25 -43.34 -49.62
CA ARG A 822 -29.64 -44.69 -50.03
C ARG A 822 -31.16 -44.93 -49.88
N GLN A 823 -31.84 -44.23 -48.98
CA GLN A 823 -33.30 -44.28 -48.83
C GLN A 823 -34.05 -43.48 -49.90
N LYS A 824 -33.57 -42.29 -50.30
CA LYS A 824 -34.18 -41.47 -51.38
C LYS A 824 -34.14 -42.15 -52.74
N VAL A 825 -33.01 -42.79 -53.08
CA VAL A 825 -32.86 -43.55 -54.33
C VAL A 825 -33.82 -44.75 -54.37
N LYS A 826 -34.06 -45.41 -53.21
CA LYS A 826 -35.06 -46.48 -53.09
C LYS A 826 -36.52 -45.98 -53.11
N MET A 827 -36.77 -44.71 -52.77
CA MET A 827 -38.11 -44.12 -52.72
C MET A 827 -38.64 -43.74 -54.11
N MET A 828 -37.76 -43.26 -55.01
CA MET A 828 -38.11 -42.99 -56.42
C MET A 828 -38.48 -44.27 -57.19
N GLU A 829 -37.85 -45.39 -56.86
CA GLU A 829 -38.21 -46.72 -57.39
C GLU A 829 -39.52 -47.29 -56.80
N GLN A 830 -39.94 -46.80 -55.61
CA GLN A 830 -41.13 -47.27 -54.90
C GLN A 830 -42.42 -46.58 -55.33
N ILE A 831 -42.36 -45.35 -55.85
CA ILE A 831 -43.55 -44.59 -56.30
C ILE A 831 -44.19 -45.25 -57.53
N SER A 832 -43.38 -45.70 -58.51
CA SER A 832 -43.86 -46.46 -59.67
C SER A 832 -44.38 -47.86 -59.30
N LYS A 833 -43.86 -48.47 -58.22
CA LYS A 833 -44.38 -49.74 -57.67
C LYS A 833 -45.62 -49.55 -56.77
N SER A 834 -46.00 -48.31 -56.40
CA SER A 834 -47.09 -48.05 -55.44
C SER A 834 -48.49 -48.19 -56.04
N GLU A 835 -48.68 -47.87 -57.32
CA GLU A 835 -49.96 -48.09 -58.03
C GLU A 835 -50.26 -49.59 -58.22
N GLN A 836 -49.24 -50.40 -58.56
CA GLN A 836 -49.38 -51.87 -58.56
C GLN A 836 -49.48 -52.46 -57.14
N ARG A 837 -48.95 -51.78 -56.12
CA ARG A 837 -49.07 -52.21 -54.71
C ARG A 837 -50.43 -51.95 -54.10
N LEU A 838 -51.28 -51.04 -54.58
CA LEU A 838 -52.62 -50.87 -54.00
C LEU A 838 -53.48 -52.13 -54.19
N GLN A 839 -53.35 -52.81 -55.35
CA GLN A 839 -53.97 -54.13 -55.59
C GLN A 839 -53.30 -55.27 -54.80
N LEU A 840 -52.00 -55.17 -54.49
CA LEU A 840 -51.26 -56.16 -53.68
C LEU A 840 -51.37 -55.89 -52.15
N SER A 841 -51.74 -54.68 -51.74
CA SER A 841 -51.82 -54.22 -50.35
C SER A 841 -53.00 -54.84 -49.59
N LEU A 842 -54.12 -55.09 -50.27
CA LEU A 842 -55.23 -55.87 -49.71
C LEU A 842 -54.85 -57.35 -49.49
N ARG A 843 -53.85 -57.86 -50.23
CA ARG A 843 -53.32 -59.23 -50.08
C ARG A 843 -52.16 -59.33 -49.08
N GLY A 844 -51.44 -58.24 -48.82
CA GLY A 844 -50.19 -58.22 -48.06
C GLY A 844 -50.25 -57.65 -46.64
N SER A 845 -51.31 -56.92 -46.26
CA SER A 845 -51.42 -56.35 -44.90
C SER A 845 -51.67 -57.40 -43.81
N GLY A 846 -52.21 -58.58 -44.16
CA GLY A 846 -52.65 -59.59 -43.19
C GLY A 846 -53.82 -59.14 -42.30
N ASP A 847 -54.27 -57.89 -42.44
CA ASP A 847 -55.44 -57.36 -41.76
C ASP A 847 -56.68 -58.01 -42.36
N GLU A 848 -57.58 -58.49 -41.51
CA GLU A 848 -58.82 -59.09 -41.94
C GLU A 848 -59.73 -57.99 -42.47
N PHE A 849 -60.25 -58.16 -43.69
CA PHE A 849 -61.26 -57.28 -44.26
C PHE A 849 -62.60 -57.98 -44.23
N TRP A 850 -63.62 -57.29 -43.73
CA TRP A 850 -64.98 -57.78 -43.68
C TRP A 850 -65.94 -56.78 -44.31
N ASP A 851 -66.85 -57.28 -45.13
CA ASP A 851 -67.91 -56.53 -45.80
C ASP A 851 -69.23 -57.24 -45.49
N TRP A 852 -70.06 -56.59 -44.70
CA TRP A 852 -71.31 -57.15 -44.23
C TRP A 852 -72.49 -56.46 -44.88
N ASP A 853 -73.22 -57.21 -45.71
CA ASP A 853 -74.56 -56.86 -46.15
C ASP A 853 -75.59 -57.39 -45.13
N ILE A 854 -76.16 -56.46 -44.36
CA ILE A 854 -77.10 -56.74 -43.26
C ILE A 854 -78.46 -57.16 -43.82
N THR A 855 -78.85 -56.63 -44.97
CA THR A 855 -80.12 -56.91 -45.66
C THR A 855 -80.15 -58.31 -46.28
N GLN A 856 -79.05 -58.73 -46.90
CA GLN A 856 -78.93 -60.06 -47.53
C GLN A 856 -78.45 -61.15 -46.55
N LYS A 857 -78.14 -60.77 -45.29
CA LYS A 857 -77.55 -61.64 -44.26
C LYS A 857 -76.31 -62.39 -44.76
N SER A 858 -75.44 -61.70 -45.50
CA SER A 858 -74.20 -62.26 -46.01
C SER A 858 -73.01 -61.39 -45.63
N ALA A 859 -71.99 -62.00 -45.04
CA ALA A 859 -70.72 -61.37 -44.77
C ALA A 859 -69.64 -61.96 -45.69
N ILE A 860 -68.92 -61.08 -46.40
CA ILE A 860 -67.76 -61.44 -47.20
C ILE A 860 -66.53 -61.06 -46.39
N ARG A 861 -65.74 -62.07 -46.01
CA ARG A 861 -64.49 -61.88 -45.28
C ARG A 861 -63.31 -62.30 -46.14
N SER A 862 -62.21 -61.57 -46.04
CA SER A 862 -60.94 -61.91 -46.69
C SER A 862 -59.78 -61.69 -45.73
N ASN A 863 -58.76 -62.55 -45.80
CA ASN A 863 -57.64 -62.61 -44.86
C ASN A 863 -58.06 -62.87 -43.39
N THR A 864 -58.98 -63.81 -43.17
CA THR A 864 -59.46 -64.16 -41.82
C THR A 864 -58.38 -64.80 -40.95
N PHE A 865 -58.18 -64.27 -39.75
CA PHE A 865 -57.25 -64.82 -38.75
C PHE A 865 -57.88 -65.04 -37.37
N LEU A 866 -59.12 -64.58 -37.17
CA LEU A 866 -59.92 -64.85 -35.99
C LEU A 866 -60.84 -66.07 -36.21
N LYS A 867 -61.30 -66.68 -35.14
CA LYS A 867 -62.18 -67.86 -35.19
C LYS A 867 -63.65 -67.42 -35.28
N TYR A 868 -64.34 -67.80 -36.35
CA TYR A 868 -65.76 -67.47 -36.59
C TYR A 868 -66.65 -68.72 -36.61
N PRO A 869 -67.98 -68.59 -36.40
CA PRO A 869 -68.93 -69.70 -36.53
C PRO A 869 -69.08 -70.18 -37.99
N ASP A 870 -69.30 -71.48 -38.21
CA ASP A 870 -69.35 -72.10 -39.55
C ASP A 870 -70.55 -71.66 -40.43
N GLU A 871 -71.67 -71.21 -39.83
CA GLU A 871 -72.82 -70.62 -40.53
C GLU A 871 -73.22 -69.28 -39.90
N GLU A 872 -72.79 -68.17 -40.49
CA GLU A 872 -73.00 -66.81 -39.98
C GLU A 872 -74.38 -66.28 -40.40
N THR A 873 -75.40 -66.43 -39.55
CA THR A 873 -76.80 -66.00 -39.86
C THR A 873 -77.26 -64.76 -39.08
N SER A 874 -76.50 -64.35 -38.06
CA SER A 874 -76.83 -63.24 -37.14
C SER A 874 -75.57 -62.60 -36.56
N LEU A 875 -75.52 -61.25 -36.58
CA LEU A 875 -74.43 -60.45 -36.01
C LEU A 875 -74.25 -60.63 -34.50
N ALA A 876 -75.34 -60.83 -33.77
CA ALA A 876 -75.28 -60.98 -32.32
C ALA A 876 -74.55 -62.27 -31.91
N ASP A 877 -74.69 -63.33 -32.70
CA ASP A 877 -74.10 -64.64 -32.40
C ASP A 877 -72.60 -64.65 -32.70
N THR A 878 -72.16 -63.95 -33.76
CA THR A 878 -70.74 -63.74 -34.06
C THR A 878 -70.03 -62.97 -32.95
N LEU A 879 -70.66 -61.91 -32.40
CA LEU A 879 -70.04 -61.09 -31.36
C LEU A 879 -69.90 -61.85 -30.03
N LEU A 880 -70.89 -62.68 -29.68
CA LEU A 880 -70.83 -63.52 -28.48
C LEU A 880 -69.72 -64.59 -28.54
N TYR A 881 -69.39 -65.07 -29.74
CA TYR A 881 -68.42 -66.14 -29.95
C TYR A 881 -66.97 -65.64 -30.00
N CYS A 882 -66.75 -64.44 -30.58
CA CYS A 882 -65.41 -63.97 -30.94
C CYS A 882 -64.75 -63.01 -29.94
N ILE A 883 -65.50 -62.43 -28.98
CA ILE A 883 -65.05 -61.37 -28.07
C ILE A 883 -64.90 -61.89 -26.63
N HIS A 884 -63.88 -61.43 -25.91
CA HIS A 884 -63.65 -61.81 -24.51
C HIS A 884 -64.84 -61.40 -23.60
N PRO A 885 -65.28 -62.24 -22.64
CA PRO A 885 -66.44 -61.97 -21.80
C PRO A 885 -66.45 -60.60 -21.10
N ASP A 886 -65.29 -60.19 -20.55
CA ASP A 886 -65.15 -58.89 -19.88
C ASP A 886 -65.32 -57.67 -20.82
N ASP A 887 -65.01 -57.83 -22.12
CA ASP A 887 -65.05 -56.73 -23.10
C ASP A 887 -66.39 -56.69 -23.85
N LEU A 888 -67.21 -57.74 -23.72
CA LEU A 888 -68.45 -57.95 -24.48
C LEU A 888 -69.48 -56.85 -24.20
N ALA A 889 -69.68 -56.46 -22.93
CA ALA A 889 -70.69 -55.47 -22.56
C ALA A 889 -70.45 -54.11 -23.25
N SER A 890 -69.20 -53.64 -23.26
CA SER A 890 -68.82 -52.36 -23.88
C SER A 890 -68.91 -52.41 -25.40
N VAL A 891 -68.40 -53.47 -26.04
CA VAL A 891 -68.40 -53.57 -27.51
C VAL A 891 -69.80 -53.72 -28.08
N THR A 892 -70.70 -54.41 -27.36
CA THR A 892 -72.09 -54.62 -27.82
C THR A 892 -72.90 -53.33 -27.75
N GLU A 893 -72.67 -52.48 -26.75
CA GLU A 893 -73.31 -51.16 -26.62
C GLU A 893 -72.89 -50.21 -27.75
N ASP A 894 -71.59 -50.13 -28.04
CA ASP A 894 -71.06 -49.28 -29.12
C ASP A 894 -71.53 -49.74 -30.51
N MET A 895 -71.56 -51.06 -30.77
CA MET A 895 -72.08 -51.58 -32.04
C MET A 895 -73.59 -51.36 -32.19
N GLN A 896 -74.39 -51.51 -31.14
CA GLN A 896 -75.83 -51.24 -31.20
C GLN A 896 -76.14 -49.77 -31.48
N THR A 897 -75.31 -48.86 -30.96
CA THR A 897 -75.42 -47.41 -31.19
C THR A 897 -75.15 -47.06 -32.66
N CYS A 898 -74.15 -47.70 -33.29
CA CYS A 898 -73.87 -47.53 -34.72
C CYS A 898 -75.02 -48.03 -35.64
N LEU A 899 -75.68 -49.12 -35.24
CA LEU A 899 -76.76 -49.75 -36.01
C LEU A 899 -78.10 -49.00 -35.96
N LYS A 900 -78.48 -48.43 -34.80
CA LYS A 900 -79.79 -47.76 -34.61
C LYS A 900 -79.82 -46.28 -35.06
N GLY A 901 -78.66 -45.68 -35.35
CA GLY A 901 -78.52 -44.35 -35.97
C GLY A 901 -77.69 -43.39 -35.12
N GLY A 902 -76.71 -42.71 -35.74
CA GLY A 902 -75.94 -41.63 -35.12
C GLY A 902 -74.43 -41.59 -35.41
N GLN A 903 -73.81 -42.70 -35.84
CA GLN A 903 -72.38 -42.75 -36.20
C GLN A 903 -72.15 -43.45 -37.55
N GLU A 904 -71.28 -42.87 -38.39
CA GLU A 904 -70.92 -43.40 -39.72
C GLU A 904 -69.70 -44.33 -39.67
N LYS A 905 -68.90 -44.24 -38.61
CA LYS A 905 -67.68 -45.02 -38.39
C LYS A 905 -67.57 -45.40 -36.93
N PHE A 906 -67.00 -46.56 -36.66
CA PHE A 906 -66.62 -46.98 -35.32
C PHE A 906 -65.20 -47.52 -35.33
N GLU A 907 -64.52 -47.36 -34.21
CA GLU A 907 -63.19 -47.89 -33.95
C GLU A 907 -63.18 -48.46 -32.54
N LEU A 908 -63.02 -49.78 -32.45
CA LEU A 908 -63.19 -50.55 -31.21
C LEU A 908 -61.93 -51.34 -30.96
N THR A 909 -61.43 -51.28 -29.72
CA THR A 909 -60.29 -52.10 -29.29
C THR A 909 -60.77 -53.11 -28.28
N TYR A 910 -60.61 -54.39 -28.57
CA TYR A 910 -61.06 -55.47 -27.67
C TYR A 910 -60.18 -56.71 -27.82
N ARG A 911 -60.31 -57.64 -26.88
CA ARG A 911 -59.65 -58.94 -26.97
C ARG A 911 -60.48 -59.89 -27.80
N ALA A 912 -59.92 -60.34 -28.93
CA ALA A 912 -60.56 -61.29 -29.83
C ALA A 912 -59.94 -62.68 -29.74
N ARG A 913 -60.76 -63.70 -29.98
CA ARG A 913 -60.37 -65.11 -29.87
C ARG A 913 -59.72 -65.63 -31.15
N LEU A 914 -58.55 -66.26 -30.99
CA LEU A 914 -57.81 -66.92 -32.06
C LEU A 914 -58.26 -68.38 -32.27
N PRO A 915 -57.90 -69.04 -33.39
CA PRO A 915 -58.24 -70.44 -33.67
C PRO A 915 -57.76 -71.45 -32.60
N ASP A 916 -56.69 -71.12 -31.88
CA ASP A 916 -56.05 -71.88 -30.80
C ASP A 916 -56.62 -71.59 -29.39
N ASP A 917 -57.71 -70.82 -29.30
CA ASP A 917 -58.39 -70.39 -28.08
C ASP A 917 -57.62 -69.39 -27.18
N ASN A 918 -56.52 -68.80 -27.66
CA ASN A 918 -55.85 -67.67 -27.00
C ASN A 918 -56.51 -66.31 -27.36
N TRP A 919 -56.29 -65.31 -26.51
CA TRP A 919 -56.84 -63.95 -26.66
C TRP A 919 -55.77 -62.97 -27.15
N VAL A 920 -56.12 -62.11 -28.11
CA VAL A 920 -55.22 -61.07 -28.61
C VAL A 920 -55.93 -59.71 -28.70
N TRP A 921 -55.21 -58.63 -28.42
CA TRP A 921 -55.74 -57.29 -28.61
C TRP A 921 -55.87 -56.97 -30.09
N VAL A 922 -57.09 -56.70 -30.53
CA VAL A 922 -57.38 -56.28 -31.89
C VAL A 922 -58.03 -54.91 -31.90
N LEU A 923 -57.78 -54.18 -32.98
CA LEU A 923 -58.44 -52.96 -33.35
C LEU A 923 -59.37 -53.27 -34.52
N ASN A 924 -60.67 -53.14 -34.29
CA ASN A 924 -61.70 -53.29 -35.31
C ASN A 924 -62.21 -51.92 -35.73
N ARG A 925 -62.15 -51.61 -37.03
CA ARG A 925 -62.65 -50.37 -37.61
C ARG A 925 -63.72 -50.69 -38.63
N GLY A 926 -64.92 -50.15 -38.45
CA GLY A 926 -66.01 -50.32 -39.39
C GLY A 926 -66.56 -48.97 -39.86
N GLN A 927 -66.99 -48.92 -41.12
CA GLN A 927 -67.68 -47.78 -41.71
C GLN A 927 -68.99 -48.24 -42.34
N VAL A 928 -70.06 -47.51 -42.05
CA VAL A 928 -71.37 -47.72 -42.69
C VAL A 928 -71.30 -47.14 -44.10
N ILE A 929 -71.60 -47.97 -45.10
CA ILE A 929 -71.58 -47.59 -46.51
C ILE A 929 -72.99 -47.24 -47.00
N GLU A 930 -74.02 -47.93 -46.51
CA GLU A 930 -75.42 -47.71 -46.91
C GLU A 930 -76.38 -47.81 -45.71
N ARG A 931 -77.43 -46.97 -45.71
CA ARG A 931 -78.53 -46.99 -44.71
C ARG A 931 -79.90 -47.10 -45.40
N ASP A 932 -80.89 -47.68 -44.72
CA ASP A 932 -82.28 -47.71 -45.15
C ASP A 932 -83.03 -46.39 -44.86
N GLN A 933 -84.27 -46.29 -45.37
CA GLN A 933 -85.12 -45.10 -45.22
C GLN A 933 -85.52 -44.79 -43.76
N ASN A 934 -85.31 -45.73 -42.83
CA ASN A 934 -85.56 -45.57 -41.40
C ASN A 934 -84.28 -45.27 -40.60
N GLY A 935 -83.15 -45.01 -41.29
CA GLY A 935 -81.87 -44.64 -40.69
C GLY A 935 -81.03 -45.82 -40.16
N ARG A 936 -81.42 -47.08 -40.43
CA ARG A 936 -80.66 -48.27 -40.00
C ARG A 936 -79.62 -48.63 -41.05
N ALA A 937 -78.47 -49.17 -40.63
CA ALA A 937 -77.40 -49.57 -41.55
C ALA A 937 -77.80 -50.81 -42.36
N ASN A 938 -77.60 -50.77 -43.68
CA ASN A 938 -77.81 -51.88 -44.62
C ASN A 938 -76.51 -52.58 -44.98
N ARG A 939 -75.39 -51.85 -45.04
CA ARG A 939 -74.08 -52.42 -45.36
C ARG A 939 -72.96 -51.73 -44.60
N ILE A 940 -72.07 -52.52 -44.01
CA ILE A 940 -70.95 -52.03 -43.20
C ILE A 940 -69.69 -52.75 -43.66
N VAL A 941 -68.62 -51.99 -43.88
CA VAL A 941 -67.33 -52.51 -44.32
C VAL A 941 -66.27 -52.10 -43.32
N GLY A 942 -65.37 -53.01 -43.00
CA GLY A 942 -64.35 -52.75 -42.00
C GLY A 942 -63.13 -53.64 -42.10
N THR A 943 -62.17 -53.35 -41.22
CA THR A 943 -60.97 -54.17 -41.05
C THR A 943 -60.71 -54.48 -39.58
N VAL A 944 -60.14 -55.65 -39.32
CA VAL A 944 -59.66 -56.05 -38.00
C VAL A 944 -58.15 -56.24 -38.04
N LYS A 945 -57.45 -55.60 -37.09
CA LYS A 945 -56.00 -55.56 -37.03
C LYS A 945 -55.48 -55.98 -35.66
N ASN A 946 -54.47 -56.84 -35.61
CA ASN A 946 -53.77 -57.19 -34.36
C ASN A 946 -52.88 -56.02 -33.90
N ILE A 947 -53.05 -55.56 -32.65
CA ILE A 947 -52.33 -54.40 -32.10
C ILE A 947 -51.48 -54.72 -30.85
N GLN A 948 -51.15 -55.99 -30.61
CA GLN A 948 -50.43 -56.42 -29.40
C GLN A 948 -49.09 -55.67 -29.19
N SER A 949 -48.22 -55.57 -30.21
CA SER A 949 -46.91 -54.90 -30.05
C SER A 949 -47.01 -53.37 -29.92
N LEU A 950 -48.12 -52.78 -30.38
CA LEU A 950 -48.36 -51.33 -30.24
C LEU A 950 -48.59 -50.96 -28.78
N LYS A 951 -49.28 -51.82 -28.02
CA LYS A 951 -49.51 -51.65 -26.57
C LYS A 951 -48.23 -51.79 -25.75
N GLU A 952 -47.29 -52.63 -26.17
CA GLU A 952 -45.98 -52.77 -25.52
C GLU A 952 -45.08 -51.54 -25.78
N THR A 953 -45.14 -50.95 -26.99
CA THR A 953 -44.33 -49.77 -27.34
C THR A 953 -44.79 -48.51 -26.60
N GLU A 954 -46.10 -48.38 -26.33
CA GLU A 954 -46.69 -47.30 -25.54
C GLU A 954 -46.16 -47.28 -24.09
N GLN A 955 -45.89 -48.46 -23.51
CA GLN A 955 -45.28 -48.59 -22.17
C GLN A 955 -43.81 -48.14 -22.16
N THR A 956 -43.03 -48.51 -23.17
CA THR A 956 -41.62 -48.09 -23.31
C THR A 956 -41.48 -46.57 -23.48
N LEU A 957 -42.43 -45.94 -24.17
CA LEU A 957 -42.44 -44.48 -24.42
C LEU A 957 -42.71 -43.67 -23.14
N LYS A 958 -43.53 -44.20 -22.22
CA LYS A 958 -43.72 -43.62 -20.88
C LYS A 958 -42.42 -43.64 -20.05
N GLN A 959 -41.60 -44.68 -20.21
CA GLN A 959 -40.34 -44.82 -19.49
C GLN A 959 -39.28 -43.81 -19.98
N LEU A 960 -39.24 -43.53 -21.29
CA LEU A 960 -38.32 -42.56 -21.89
C LEU A 960 -38.65 -41.10 -21.51
N ASN A 961 -39.93 -40.77 -21.34
CA ASN A 961 -40.36 -39.43 -20.91
C ASN A 961 -39.95 -39.10 -19.47
N LEU A 962 -39.89 -40.11 -18.58
CA LEU A 962 -39.40 -39.93 -17.21
C LEU A 962 -37.90 -39.59 -17.18
N GLU A 963 -37.12 -40.19 -18.08
CA GLU A 963 -35.68 -39.94 -18.20
C GLU A 963 -35.36 -38.55 -18.76
N LEU A 964 -36.22 -38.04 -19.66
CA LEU A 964 -36.07 -36.70 -20.25
C LEU A 964 -36.36 -35.59 -19.22
N ALA A 965 -37.33 -35.80 -18.33
CA ALA A 965 -37.70 -34.85 -17.29
C ALA A 965 -36.54 -34.60 -16.30
N ASP A 966 -35.76 -35.64 -16.00
CA ASP A 966 -34.65 -35.55 -15.04
C ASP A 966 -33.49 -34.70 -15.59
N ARG A 967 -33.14 -34.84 -16.88
CA ARG A 967 -32.11 -33.97 -17.52
C ARG A 967 -32.50 -32.51 -17.62
N VAL A 968 -33.79 -32.23 -17.83
CA VAL A 968 -34.29 -30.85 -17.87
C VAL A 968 -34.14 -30.22 -16.48
N LYS A 969 -34.40 -30.97 -15.42
CA LYS A 969 -34.22 -30.50 -14.03
C LYS A 969 -32.78 -30.08 -13.74
N THR A 970 -31.79 -30.91 -14.08
CA THR A 970 -30.36 -30.62 -13.83
C THR A 970 -29.89 -29.33 -14.54
N ARG A 971 -30.26 -29.15 -15.83
CA ARG A 971 -29.90 -27.93 -16.58
C ARG A 971 -30.55 -26.67 -16.04
N THR A 972 -31.75 -26.80 -15.47
CA THR A 972 -32.47 -25.66 -14.88
C THR A 972 -31.82 -25.22 -13.57
N GLU A 973 -31.20 -26.14 -12.82
CA GLU A 973 -30.44 -25.85 -11.61
C GLU A 973 -29.12 -25.13 -11.90
N GLU A 974 -28.39 -25.54 -12.95
CA GLU A 974 -27.15 -24.85 -13.40
C GLU A 974 -27.43 -23.40 -13.84
N LEU A 975 -28.49 -23.16 -14.62
CA LEU A 975 -28.89 -21.83 -15.07
C LEU A 975 -29.22 -20.88 -13.91
N LYS A 976 -29.87 -21.38 -12.85
CA LYS A 976 -30.16 -20.59 -11.65
C LYS A 976 -28.88 -20.17 -10.92
N LEU A 977 -27.88 -21.04 -10.89
CA LEU A 977 -26.61 -20.77 -10.20
C LEU A 977 -25.82 -19.66 -10.90
N THR A 978 -25.68 -19.74 -12.23
CA THR A 978 -25.02 -18.67 -13.02
C THR A 978 -25.78 -17.34 -12.95
N GLN A 979 -27.12 -17.39 -12.90
CA GLN A 979 -27.94 -16.19 -12.76
C GLN A 979 -27.69 -15.49 -11.42
N ASN A 980 -27.57 -16.24 -10.32
CA ASN A 980 -27.29 -15.67 -8.99
C ASN A 980 -25.91 -15.00 -8.95
N GLU A 981 -24.88 -15.61 -9.52
CA GLU A 981 -23.53 -15.01 -9.56
C GLU A 981 -23.49 -13.67 -10.30
N LEU A 982 -24.27 -13.52 -11.37
CA LEU A 982 -24.35 -12.27 -12.12
C LEU A 982 -25.12 -11.18 -11.38
N ILE A 983 -26.15 -11.56 -10.61
CA ILE A 983 -26.87 -10.64 -9.73
C ILE A 983 -25.92 -10.07 -8.67
N ASP A 984 -25.05 -10.90 -8.07
CA ASP A 984 -24.10 -10.44 -7.06
C ASP A 984 -23.02 -9.51 -7.63
N LYS A 985 -22.58 -9.71 -8.87
CA LYS A 985 -21.69 -8.76 -9.57
C LYS A 985 -22.36 -7.40 -9.80
N GLU A 986 -23.63 -7.38 -10.15
CA GLU A 986 -24.39 -6.12 -10.33
C GLU A 986 -24.57 -5.37 -8.99
N LYS A 987 -24.81 -6.09 -7.89
CA LYS A 987 -24.86 -5.51 -6.53
C LYS A 987 -23.53 -4.82 -6.17
N MET A 988 -22.40 -5.42 -6.49
CA MET A 988 -21.08 -4.83 -6.21
C MET A 988 -20.78 -3.59 -7.05
N ALA A 989 -21.22 -3.58 -8.32
CA ALA A 989 -21.04 -2.42 -9.21
C ALA A 989 -21.87 -1.21 -8.75
N THR A 990 -23.11 -1.42 -8.30
CA THR A 990 -23.98 -0.35 -7.76
C THR A 990 -23.44 0.23 -6.46
N LEU A 991 -22.88 -0.60 -5.58
CA LEU A 991 -22.18 -0.15 -4.37
C LEU A 991 -20.96 0.73 -4.72
N GLY A 992 -20.16 0.33 -5.71
CA GLY A 992 -18.98 1.09 -6.15
C GLY A 992 -19.30 2.49 -6.67
N GLY A 993 -20.38 2.64 -7.46
CA GLY A 993 -20.83 3.96 -7.93
C GLY A 993 -21.31 4.89 -6.81
N LEU A 994 -21.89 4.32 -5.76
CA LEU A 994 -22.38 5.05 -4.60
C LEU A 994 -21.24 5.57 -3.71
N VAL A 995 -20.21 4.75 -3.50
CA VAL A 995 -18.99 5.14 -2.75
C VAL A 995 -18.31 6.34 -3.39
N ALA A 996 -18.11 6.32 -4.72
CA ALA A 996 -17.46 7.42 -5.43
C ALA A 996 -18.22 8.76 -5.32
N SER A 997 -19.55 8.71 -5.34
CA SER A 997 -20.42 9.89 -5.20
C SER A 997 -20.38 10.46 -3.79
N ILE A 998 -20.43 9.61 -2.77
CA ILE A 998 -20.42 10.01 -1.36
C ILE A 998 -19.07 10.61 -0.97
N THR A 999 -17.95 10.08 -1.47
CA THR A 999 -16.64 10.68 -1.22
C THR A 999 -16.58 12.13 -1.68
N HIS A 1000 -17.15 12.45 -2.85
CA HIS A 1000 -17.21 13.83 -3.34
C HIS A 1000 -18.10 14.73 -2.47
N GLU A 1001 -19.21 14.22 -1.93
CA GLU A 1001 -20.14 15.00 -1.07
C GLU A 1001 -19.69 15.09 0.39
N ILE A 1002 -18.82 14.20 0.86
CA ILE A 1002 -18.11 14.34 2.14
C ILE A 1002 -17.01 15.39 2.02
N ASN A 1003 -16.29 15.41 0.89
CA ASN A 1003 -15.18 16.34 0.67
C ASN A 1003 -15.64 17.80 0.60
N THR A 1004 -16.84 18.09 0.10
CA THR A 1004 -17.36 19.47 0.02
C THR A 1004 -17.53 20.15 1.40
N PRO A 1005 -18.31 19.61 2.37
CA PRO A 1005 -18.44 20.21 3.69
C PRO A 1005 -17.12 20.20 4.47
N ILE A 1006 -16.28 19.18 4.30
CA ILE A 1006 -14.94 19.15 4.90
C ILE A 1006 -14.07 20.27 4.32
N GLY A 1007 -14.05 20.45 3.00
CA GLY A 1007 -13.32 21.51 2.32
C GLY A 1007 -13.76 22.91 2.79
N ILE A 1008 -15.08 23.15 2.88
CA ILE A 1008 -15.61 24.41 3.43
C ILE A 1008 -15.17 24.61 4.89
N SER A 1009 -15.14 23.55 5.69
CA SER A 1009 -14.68 23.61 7.09
C SER A 1009 -13.19 23.94 7.16
N VAL A 1010 -12.37 23.36 6.29
CA VAL A 1010 -10.93 23.66 6.18
C VAL A 1010 -10.73 25.11 5.77
N THR A 1011 -11.40 25.60 4.73
CA THR A 1011 -11.31 27.00 4.28
C THR A 1011 -11.74 27.98 5.37
N ALA A 1012 -12.84 27.70 6.08
CA ALA A 1012 -13.31 28.55 7.18
C ALA A 1012 -12.32 28.55 8.37
N THR A 1013 -11.65 27.42 8.63
CA THR A 1013 -10.64 27.30 9.69
C THR A 1013 -9.35 28.04 9.31
N SER A 1014 -8.91 27.95 8.06
CA SER A 1014 -7.78 28.74 7.54
C SER A 1014 -8.06 30.24 7.62
N HIS A 1015 -9.23 30.69 7.15
CA HIS A 1015 -9.63 32.09 7.26
C HIS A 1015 -9.67 32.57 8.72
N LEU A 1016 -10.22 31.76 9.63
CA LEU A 1016 -10.22 32.06 11.06
C LEU A 1016 -8.80 32.19 11.61
N SER A 1017 -7.88 31.30 11.21
CA SER A 1017 -6.46 31.39 11.59
C SER A 1017 -5.84 32.72 11.13
N ASP A 1018 -6.08 33.13 9.88
CA ASP A 1018 -5.55 34.38 9.33
C ASP A 1018 -6.12 35.61 10.07
N ARG A 1019 -7.43 35.61 10.38
CA ARG A 1019 -8.07 36.71 11.14
C ARG A 1019 -7.55 36.79 12.58
N VAL A 1020 -7.26 35.65 13.23
CA VAL A 1020 -6.67 35.61 14.57
C VAL A 1020 -5.28 36.24 14.57
N VAL A 1021 -4.46 35.94 13.55
CA VAL A 1021 -3.13 36.56 13.40
C VAL A 1021 -3.24 38.06 13.18
N GLU A 1022 -4.08 38.51 12.23
CA GLU A 1022 -4.26 39.95 11.95
C GLU A 1022 -4.78 40.73 13.17
N PHE A 1023 -5.73 40.15 13.91
CA PHE A 1023 -6.24 40.77 15.13
C PHE A 1023 -5.16 40.87 16.22
N ASN A 1024 -4.36 39.81 16.42
CA ASN A 1024 -3.27 39.81 17.39
C ASN A 1024 -2.19 40.85 17.05
N GLU A 1025 -1.87 41.03 15.77
CA GLU A 1025 -0.94 42.05 15.30
C GLU A 1025 -1.45 43.47 15.59
N LYS A 1026 -2.72 43.77 15.27
CA LYS A 1026 -3.36 45.05 15.61
C LYS A 1026 -3.44 45.28 17.12
N TYR A 1027 -3.71 44.22 17.90
CA TYR A 1027 -3.80 44.31 19.36
C TYR A 1027 -2.44 44.64 19.98
N GLN A 1028 -1.37 44.02 19.48
CA GLN A 1028 -0.01 44.29 19.92
C GLN A 1028 0.49 45.69 19.53
N SER A 1029 0.05 46.24 18.40
CA SER A 1029 0.38 47.62 18.00
C SER A 1029 -0.41 48.69 18.77
N GLY A 1030 -1.40 48.30 19.59
CA GLY A 1030 -2.25 49.22 20.35
C GLY A 1030 -3.30 49.93 19.50
N ASP A 1031 -3.53 49.46 18.28
CA ASP A 1031 -4.32 50.13 17.23
C ASP A 1031 -5.67 49.44 16.96
N VAL A 1032 -6.18 48.67 17.94
CA VAL A 1032 -7.50 48.00 17.84
C VAL A 1032 -8.61 48.97 18.21
N SER A 1033 -9.43 49.32 17.24
CA SER A 1033 -10.68 50.03 17.51
C SER A 1033 -11.76 49.10 18.08
N HIS A 1034 -12.81 49.69 18.67
CA HIS A 1034 -13.96 48.90 19.12
C HIS A 1034 -14.65 48.17 17.94
N GLU A 1035 -14.65 48.79 16.75
CA GLU A 1035 -15.23 48.25 15.52
C GLU A 1035 -14.42 47.05 14.99
N ASP A 1036 -13.08 47.11 15.05
CA ASP A 1036 -12.20 45.98 14.70
C ASP A 1036 -12.46 44.76 15.61
N PHE A 1037 -12.69 45.00 16.91
CA PHE A 1037 -12.99 43.92 17.86
C PHE A 1037 -14.38 43.29 17.62
N GLU A 1038 -15.40 44.11 17.36
CA GLU A 1038 -16.74 43.61 17.01
C GLU A 1038 -16.73 42.82 15.70
N GLN A 1039 -15.99 43.30 14.69
CA GLN A 1039 -15.83 42.61 13.42
C GLN A 1039 -15.12 41.26 13.60
N TYR A 1040 -13.99 41.24 14.32
CA TYR A 1040 -13.28 40.01 14.64
C TYR A 1040 -14.18 38.99 15.37
N GLN A 1041 -14.93 39.44 16.37
CA GLN A 1041 -15.85 38.58 17.11
C GLN A 1041 -16.95 38.01 16.20
N SER A 1042 -17.51 38.81 15.30
CA SER A 1042 -18.53 38.37 14.34
C SER A 1042 -17.97 37.33 13.37
N GLU A 1043 -16.80 37.61 12.78
CA GLU A 1043 -16.16 36.72 11.81
C GLU A 1043 -15.76 35.38 12.44
N VAL A 1044 -15.26 35.39 13.68
CA VAL A 1044 -14.96 34.18 14.45
C VAL A 1044 -16.24 33.36 14.71
N ALA A 1045 -17.32 34.02 15.13
CA ALA A 1045 -18.59 33.36 15.41
C ALA A 1045 -19.20 32.74 14.13
N ASP A 1046 -19.11 33.43 13.00
CA ASP A 1046 -19.64 32.96 11.72
C ASP A 1046 -18.80 31.81 11.14
N CYS A 1047 -17.47 31.88 11.23
CA CYS A 1047 -16.59 30.78 10.85
C CYS A 1047 -16.82 29.54 11.73
N ALA A 1048 -16.96 29.71 13.05
CA ALA A 1048 -17.26 28.60 13.96
C ALA A 1048 -18.60 27.93 13.65
N LYS A 1049 -19.65 28.71 13.35
CA LYS A 1049 -20.96 28.18 12.91
C LYS A 1049 -20.84 27.43 11.58
N LEU A 1050 -20.09 27.97 10.61
CA LEU A 1050 -19.87 27.34 9.31
C LEU A 1050 -19.15 25.99 9.47
N VAL A 1051 -18.10 25.93 10.28
CA VAL A 1051 -17.36 24.68 10.58
C VAL A 1051 -18.29 23.66 11.24
N LEU A 1052 -18.98 24.02 12.32
CA LEU A 1052 -19.86 23.10 13.05
C LEU A 1052 -20.99 22.55 12.18
N SER A 1053 -21.65 23.41 11.40
CA SER A 1053 -22.75 23.02 10.50
C SER A 1053 -22.29 22.05 9.42
N ASN A 1054 -21.14 22.31 8.80
CA ASN A 1054 -20.61 21.44 7.75
C ASN A 1054 -20.05 20.12 8.30
N LEU A 1055 -19.38 20.13 9.47
CA LEU A 1055 -18.97 18.91 10.14
C LEU A 1055 -20.16 18.04 10.57
N HIS A 1056 -21.25 18.65 11.06
CA HIS A 1056 -22.51 17.91 11.32
C HIS A 1056 -23.10 17.32 10.05
N ARG A 1057 -23.06 18.05 8.93
CA ARG A 1057 -23.53 17.56 7.62
C ARG A 1057 -22.71 16.36 7.15
N ALA A 1058 -21.38 16.44 7.26
CA ALA A 1058 -20.47 15.34 6.93
C ALA A 1058 -20.72 14.11 7.84
N ALA A 1059 -20.84 14.32 9.15
CA ALA A 1059 -21.11 13.24 10.10
C ALA A 1059 -22.45 12.54 9.82
N LYS A 1060 -23.51 13.30 9.51
CA LYS A 1060 -24.82 12.76 9.16
C LYS A 1060 -24.75 11.92 7.87
N LEU A 1061 -24.03 12.38 6.85
CA LEU A 1061 -23.81 11.63 5.61
C LEU A 1061 -23.07 10.30 5.87
N ILE A 1062 -22.00 10.34 6.65
CA ILE A 1062 -21.21 9.15 7.01
C ILE A 1062 -22.06 8.14 7.80
N GLN A 1063 -22.87 8.62 8.76
CA GLN A 1063 -23.72 7.76 9.56
C GLN A 1063 -24.83 7.10 8.73
N SER A 1064 -25.52 7.86 7.88
CA SER A 1064 -26.53 7.33 6.96
C SER A 1064 -25.92 6.34 5.98
N PHE A 1065 -24.76 6.65 5.40
CA PHE A 1065 -24.04 5.75 4.50
C PHE A 1065 -23.65 4.44 5.18
N LYS A 1066 -22.98 4.52 6.35
CA LYS A 1066 -22.58 3.33 7.12
C LYS A 1066 -23.76 2.39 7.38
N LYS A 1067 -24.91 2.94 7.74
CA LYS A 1067 -26.11 2.16 8.03
C LYS A 1067 -26.68 1.48 6.78
N VAL A 1068 -26.80 2.21 5.67
CA VAL A 1068 -27.29 1.69 4.39
C VAL A 1068 -26.33 0.64 3.80
N SER A 1069 -25.02 0.85 3.89
CA SER A 1069 -24.01 -0.13 3.43
C SER A 1069 -23.98 -1.41 4.25
N VAL A 1070 -24.15 -1.31 5.57
CA VAL A 1070 -24.29 -2.50 6.44
C VAL A 1070 -25.55 -3.28 6.08
N ASP A 1071 -26.68 -2.59 5.89
CA ASP A 1071 -27.95 -3.22 5.54
C ASP A 1071 -28.00 -3.80 4.10
N GLN A 1072 -27.11 -3.36 3.20
CA GLN A 1072 -26.95 -3.99 1.87
C GLN A 1072 -26.10 -5.26 1.89
N SER A 1073 -25.24 -5.43 2.90
CA SER A 1073 -24.31 -6.57 3.00
C SER A 1073 -24.82 -7.69 3.90
N HIS A 1074 -25.83 -7.43 4.74
CA HIS A 1074 -26.42 -8.39 5.66
C HIS A 1074 -27.89 -8.70 5.30
N GLU A 1075 -28.25 -9.98 5.28
CA GLU A 1075 -29.58 -10.49 4.90
C GLU A 1075 -30.53 -10.69 6.11
N ASP A 1076 -30.32 -9.96 7.20
CA ASP A 1076 -31.09 -10.18 8.43
C ASP A 1076 -32.52 -9.60 8.35
N LEU A 1077 -33.51 -10.41 8.74
CA LEU A 1077 -34.89 -9.98 8.94
C LEU A 1077 -34.99 -9.19 10.25
N ARG A 1078 -35.55 -7.98 10.19
CA ARG A 1078 -35.80 -7.17 11.38
C ARG A 1078 -37.03 -6.29 11.24
N ASP A 1079 -37.53 -5.82 12.39
CA ASP A 1079 -38.56 -4.79 12.43
C ASP A 1079 -37.94 -3.41 12.22
N PHE A 1080 -38.46 -2.64 11.27
CA PHE A 1080 -38.05 -1.25 11.07
C PHE A 1080 -39.21 -0.37 10.60
N ASN A 1081 -39.16 0.90 10.97
CA ASN A 1081 -40.11 1.90 10.48
C ASN A 1081 -39.80 2.23 9.00
N LEU A 1082 -40.79 2.04 8.12
CA LEU A 1082 -40.61 2.23 6.68
C LEU A 1082 -40.30 3.68 6.31
N LYS A 1083 -41.00 4.64 6.93
CA LYS A 1083 -40.78 6.06 6.67
C LYS A 1083 -39.37 6.49 7.05
N GLN A 1084 -38.94 6.13 8.26
CA GLN A 1084 -37.59 6.46 8.73
C GLN A 1084 -36.50 5.87 7.81
N TYR A 1085 -36.70 4.64 7.33
CA TYR A 1085 -35.76 4.00 6.43
C TYR A 1085 -35.77 4.63 5.02
N LEU A 1086 -36.93 5.02 4.50
CA LEU A 1086 -37.01 5.78 3.24
C LEU A 1086 -36.29 7.11 3.32
N ASP A 1087 -36.41 7.81 4.45
CA ASP A 1087 -35.67 9.05 4.68
C ASP A 1087 -34.14 8.81 4.60
N GLU A 1088 -33.65 7.69 5.13
CA GLU A 1088 -32.23 7.27 5.02
C GLU A 1088 -31.83 6.92 3.58
N ILE A 1089 -32.69 6.18 2.84
CA ILE A 1089 -32.48 5.85 1.43
C ILE A 1089 -32.32 7.14 0.60
N PHE A 1090 -33.23 8.10 0.76
CA PHE A 1090 -33.20 9.35 -0.01
C PHE A 1090 -32.05 10.27 0.38
N VAL A 1091 -31.59 10.25 1.64
CA VAL A 1091 -30.32 10.93 2.00
C VAL A 1091 -29.14 10.33 1.24
N SER A 1092 -29.10 9.00 1.10
CA SER A 1092 -28.02 8.31 0.35
C SER A 1092 -28.14 8.49 -1.17
N LEU A 1093 -29.34 8.58 -1.72
CA LEU A 1093 -29.58 8.80 -3.16
C LEU A 1093 -29.47 10.28 -3.55
N HIS A 1094 -29.56 11.22 -2.59
CA HIS A 1094 -29.54 12.65 -2.83
C HIS A 1094 -28.36 13.12 -3.71
N PRO A 1095 -27.10 12.68 -3.50
CA PRO A 1095 -25.96 13.05 -4.37
C PRO A 1095 -26.14 12.69 -5.85
N LEU A 1096 -26.84 11.58 -6.12
CA LEU A 1096 -27.08 11.09 -7.48
C LEU A 1096 -28.23 11.87 -8.12
N LEU A 1097 -29.29 12.14 -7.34
CA LEU A 1097 -30.47 12.86 -7.78
C LEU A 1097 -30.21 14.38 -7.94
N SER A 1098 -29.43 15.00 -7.06
CA SER A 1098 -29.15 16.45 -7.06
C SER A 1098 -28.34 16.93 -8.26
N ARG A 1099 -27.57 16.04 -8.88
CA ARG A 1099 -26.82 16.30 -10.12
C ARG A 1099 -27.70 16.30 -11.36
N THR A 1100 -28.94 15.82 -11.25
CA THR A 1100 -29.91 15.81 -12.34
C THR A 1100 -30.87 16.99 -12.20
N LYS A 1101 -31.44 17.45 -13.32
CA LYS A 1101 -32.43 18.53 -13.29
C LYS A 1101 -33.84 18.05 -12.88
N HIS A 1102 -34.01 16.77 -12.54
CA HIS A 1102 -35.31 16.18 -12.23
C HIS A 1102 -35.78 16.52 -10.82
N GLN A 1103 -37.10 16.66 -10.64
CA GLN A 1103 -37.71 16.83 -9.33
C GLN A 1103 -38.24 15.49 -8.83
N TYR A 1104 -38.04 15.20 -7.54
CA TYR A 1104 -38.59 14.00 -6.93
C TYR A 1104 -39.38 14.31 -5.66
N GLN A 1105 -40.40 13.51 -5.41
CA GLN A 1105 -41.28 13.57 -4.24
C GLN A 1105 -41.60 12.15 -3.78
N TYR A 1106 -41.67 11.93 -2.47
CA TYR A 1106 -42.25 10.71 -1.92
C TYR A 1106 -43.20 10.98 -0.76
N GLN A 1107 -44.23 10.15 -0.65
CA GLN A 1107 -45.22 10.19 0.42
C GLN A 1107 -45.34 8.79 1.04
N CYS A 1108 -45.17 8.70 2.35
CA CYS A 1108 -45.26 7.46 3.11
C CYS A 1108 -45.83 7.76 4.51
N PRO A 1109 -46.83 7.00 5.00
CA PRO A 1109 -47.34 7.10 6.36
C PRO A 1109 -46.29 6.73 7.43
N ASP A 1110 -46.33 7.41 8.58
CA ASP A 1110 -45.37 7.22 9.67
C ASP A 1110 -45.62 5.92 10.48
N ASP A 1111 -46.78 5.29 10.33
CA ASP A 1111 -47.27 4.17 11.14
C ASP A 1111 -46.96 2.77 10.58
N ILE A 1112 -46.20 2.69 9.47
CA ILE A 1112 -45.87 1.42 8.82
C ILE A 1112 -44.56 0.85 9.38
N ILE A 1113 -44.66 -0.25 10.12
CA ILE A 1113 -43.51 -1.05 10.59
C ILE A 1113 -43.46 -2.34 9.78
N LEU A 1114 -42.30 -2.61 9.19
CA LEU A 1114 -42.07 -3.80 8.37
C LEU A 1114 -41.19 -4.80 9.10
N HIS A 1115 -41.57 -6.08 9.03
CA HIS A 1115 -40.72 -7.22 9.37
C HIS A 1115 -40.09 -7.76 8.08
N SER A 1116 -38.96 -7.19 7.67
CA SER A 1116 -38.32 -7.54 6.40
C SER A 1116 -36.81 -7.28 6.41
N GLN A 1117 -36.15 -7.58 5.31
CA GLN A 1117 -34.76 -7.22 5.03
C GLN A 1117 -34.72 -5.77 4.51
N PRO A 1118 -34.17 -4.79 5.24
CA PRO A 1118 -34.18 -3.39 4.82
C PRO A 1118 -33.51 -3.17 3.46
N GLY A 1119 -32.37 -3.84 3.19
CA GLY A 1119 -31.62 -3.71 1.94
C GLY A 1119 -32.43 -4.00 0.67
N VAL A 1120 -33.47 -4.82 0.76
CA VAL A 1120 -34.37 -5.14 -0.36
C VAL A 1120 -35.13 -3.89 -0.84
N LEU A 1121 -35.63 -3.08 0.09
CA LEU A 1121 -36.36 -1.85 -0.24
C LEU A 1121 -35.44 -0.80 -0.86
N TYR A 1122 -34.22 -0.66 -0.35
CA TYR A 1122 -33.21 0.22 -0.96
C TYR A 1122 -33.02 -0.15 -2.43
N GLN A 1123 -32.84 -1.45 -2.73
CA GLN A 1123 -32.61 -1.91 -4.11
C GLN A 1123 -33.82 -1.68 -5.02
N ILE A 1124 -35.04 -1.88 -4.53
CA ILE A 1124 -36.26 -1.59 -5.29
C ILE A 1124 -36.32 -0.10 -5.63
N VAL A 1125 -36.19 0.78 -4.64
CA VAL A 1125 -36.28 2.24 -4.82
C VAL A 1125 -35.14 2.73 -5.71
N SER A 1126 -33.90 2.33 -5.44
CA SER A 1126 -32.74 2.76 -6.24
C SER A 1126 -32.85 2.32 -7.70
N ASN A 1127 -33.32 1.10 -7.98
CA ASN A 1127 -33.49 0.62 -9.35
C ASN A 1127 -34.57 1.38 -10.11
N LEU A 1128 -35.70 1.72 -9.47
CA LEU A 1128 -36.76 2.52 -10.09
C LEU A 1128 -36.25 3.90 -10.49
N PHE A 1129 -35.65 4.63 -9.53
CA PHE A 1129 -35.16 5.99 -9.74
C PHE A 1129 -34.02 6.05 -10.77
N ASN A 1130 -33.02 5.17 -10.65
CA ASN A 1130 -31.90 5.13 -11.60
C ASN A 1130 -32.37 4.77 -13.02
N ASN A 1131 -33.30 3.82 -13.17
CA ASN A 1131 -33.79 3.43 -14.49
C ASN A 1131 -34.59 4.56 -15.14
N SER A 1132 -35.45 5.27 -14.41
CA SER A 1132 -36.18 6.40 -15.00
C SER A 1132 -35.22 7.52 -15.42
N ILE A 1133 -34.21 7.86 -14.60
CA ILE A 1133 -33.20 8.87 -14.98
C ILE A 1133 -32.46 8.47 -16.26
N ILE A 1134 -32.07 7.20 -16.39
CA ILE A 1134 -31.28 6.74 -17.54
C ILE A 1134 -32.14 6.55 -18.79
N HIS A 1135 -33.37 6.04 -18.65
CA HIS A 1135 -34.18 5.55 -19.77
C HIS A 1135 -35.42 6.39 -20.08
N ALA A 1136 -36.04 7.03 -19.09
CA ALA A 1136 -37.28 7.77 -19.27
C ALA A 1136 -37.05 9.19 -19.83
N TYR A 1137 -35.85 9.76 -19.67
CA TYR A 1137 -35.54 11.12 -20.10
C TYR A 1137 -34.38 11.18 -21.11
N PRO A 1138 -34.66 11.34 -22.41
CA PRO A 1138 -33.65 11.65 -23.43
C PRO A 1138 -33.17 13.11 -23.32
N ASP A 1139 -31.87 13.37 -23.57
CA ASP A 1139 -31.26 14.70 -23.78
C ASP A 1139 -31.47 15.76 -22.67
N ASP A 1140 -31.03 15.49 -21.42
CA ASP A 1140 -31.03 16.46 -20.30
C ASP A 1140 -32.39 17.14 -20.00
N SER A 1141 -33.49 16.49 -20.39
CA SER A 1141 -34.86 16.96 -20.15
C SER A 1141 -35.20 16.96 -18.65
N VAL A 1142 -36.04 17.91 -18.23
CA VAL A 1142 -36.54 17.99 -16.84
C VAL A 1142 -37.78 17.13 -16.71
N GLY A 1143 -37.94 16.43 -15.58
CA GLY A 1143 -39.10 15.58 -15.31
C GLY A 1143 -39.36 15.38 -13.83
N GLN A 1144 -40.51 14.80 -13.53
CA GLN A 1144 -41.02 14.57 -12.18
C GLN A 1144 -41.12 13.07 -11.85
N LEU A 1145 -40.55 12.69 -10.70
CA LEU A 1145 -40.53 11.34 -10.15
C LEU A 1145 -41.33 11.31 -8.84
N VAL A 1146 -42.36 10.49 -8.74
CA VAL A 1146 -43.26 10.44 -7.58
C VAL A 1146 -43.34 9.03 -7.02
N LEU A 1147 -43.07 8.87 -5.72
CA LEU A 1147 -43.21 7.60 -5.00
C LEU A 1147 -44.30 7.73 -3.91
N THR A 1148 -45.40 7.01 -4.04
CA THR A 1148 -46.51 7.03 -3.08
C THR A 1148 -46.66 5.67 -2.43
N ILE A 1149 -46.68 5.62 -1.10
CA ILE A 1149 -46.86 4.40 -0.34
C ILE A 1149 -48.14 4.52 0.48
N THR A 1150 -48.99 3.51 0.41
CA THR A 1150 -50.27 3.47 1.12
C THR A 1150 -50.47 2.10 1.78
N ARG A 1151 -51.10 2.10 2.96
CA ARG A 1151 -51.52 0.88 3.64
C ARG A 1151 -52.94 0.54 3.16
N GLU A 1152 -53.13 -0.66 2.65
CA GLU A 1152 -54.43 -1.19 2.22
C GLU A 1152 -54.85 -2.38 3.09
N ALA A 1153 -56.12 -2.79 3.00
CA ALA A 1153 -56.65 -3.90 3.82
C ALA A 1153 -55.98 -5.26 3.55
N GLN A 1154 -55.24 -5.40 2.45
CA GLN A 1154 -54.54 -6.63 2.05
C GLN A 1154 -53.01 -6.52 2.16
N GLY A 1155 -52.47 -5.40 2.67
CA GLY A 1155 -51.04 -5.17 2.84
C GLY A 1155 -50.59 -3.74 2.53
N ILE A 1156 -49.52 -3.59 1.75
CA ILE A 1156 -48.93 -2.28 1.39
C ILE A 1156 -48.89 -2.14 -0.13
N LYS A 1157 -49.29 -0.97 -0.61
CA LYS A 1157 -49.22 -0.60 -2.02
C LYS A 1157 -48.21 0.53 -2.22
N ILE A 1158 -47.21 0.27 -3.07
CA ILE A 1158 -46.16 1.21 -3.45
C ILE A 1158 -46.38 1.56 -4.92
N ILE A 1159 -46.62 2.83 -5.21
CA ILE A 1159 -46.84 3.37 -6.55
C ILE A 1159 -45.69 4.30 -6.88
N TYR A 1160 -44.89 3.95 -7.87
CA TYR A 1160 -43.83 4.79 -8.41
C TYR A 1160 -44.22 5.27 -9.81
N GLN A 1161 -44.11 6.58 -10.05
CA GLN A 1161 -44.50 7.20 -11.31
C GLN A 1161 -43.42 8.15 -11.81
N ASP A 1162 -43.12 8.08 -13.11
CA ASP A 1162 -42.36 9.09 -13.85
C ASP A 1162 -43.22 9.69 -14.97
N ASP A 1163 -42.84 10.88 -15.43
CA ASP A 1163 -43.48 11.63 -16.54
C ASP A 1163 -42.66 11.60 -17.83
N GLY A 1164 -41.75 10.63 -17.98
CA GLY A 1164 -40.84 10.56 -19.11
C GLY A 1164 -41.45 10.10 -20.44
N CYS A 1165 -40.60 9.62 -21.35
CA CYS A 1165 -40.98 9.25 -22.71
C CYS A 1165 -41.94 8.04 -22.81
N GLY A 1166 -42.15 7.30 -21.72
CA GLY A 1166 -43.01 6.12 -21.68
C GLY A 1166 -42.49 4.95 -22.54
N MET A 1167 -43.25 3.85 -22.59
CA MET A 1167 -42.78 2.58 -23.16
C MET A 1167 -43.77 1.98 -24.18
N PRO A 1168 -43.29 1.50 -25.36
CA PRO A 1168 -44.07 0.68 -26.29
C PRO A 1168 -44.46 -0.69 -25.72
N ASP A 1169 -45.53 -1.32 -26.24
CA ASP A 1169 -46.01 -2.64 -25.79
C ASP A 1169 -44.93 -3.74 -25.88
N GLU A 1170 -44.07 -3.69 -26.89
CA GLU A 1170 -42.94 -4.63 -27.04
C GLU A 1170 -41.90 -4.51 -25.90
N VAL A 1171 -41.71 -3.30 -25.38
CA VAL A 1171 -40.79 -3.04 -24.25
C VAL A 1171 -41.43 -3.47 -22.94
N LYS A 1172 -42.74 -3.17 -22.75
CA LYS A 1172 -43.51 -3.58 -21.57
C LYS A 1172 -43.51 -5.10 -21.37
N ALA A 1173 -43.62 -5.87 -22.46
CA ALA A 1173 -43.62 -7.33 -22.40
C ALA A 1173 -42.26 -7.93 -21.96
N ASN A 1174 -41.16 -7.20 -22.16
CA ASN A 1174 -39.81 -7.73 -21.98
C ASN A 1174 -39.02 -7.07 -20.83
N ILE A 1175 -39.55 -6.00 -20.21
CA ILE A 1175 -38.82 -5.19 -19.23
C ILE A 1175 -38.32 -5.97 -18.00
N PHE A 1176 -39.05 -6.99 -17.57
CA PHE A 1176 -38.68 -7.83 -16.43
C PHE A 1176 -37.81 -9.03 -16.82
N LEU A 1177 -37.53 -9.24 -18.12
CA LEU A 1177 -36.63 -10.32 -18.55
C LEU A 1177 -35.18 -9.98 -18.21
N PRO A 1178 -34.36 -10.98 -17.81
CA PRO A 1178 -32.95 -10.75 -17.52
C PRO A 1178 -32.20 -10.33 -18.79
N PHE A 1179 -31.27 -9.38 -18.64
CA PHE A 1179 -30.42 -8.80 -19.70
C PHE A 1179 -31.16 -7.95 -20.75
N PHE A 1180 -32.42 -7.58 -20.50
CA PHE A 1180 -33.17 -6.71 -21.40
C PHE A 1180 -32.84 -5.24 -21.12
N THR A 1181 -32.38 -4.51 -22.14
CA THR A 1181 -32.09 -3.07 -22.06
C THR A 1181 -32.35 -2.36 -23.38
N THR A 1182 -32.89 -1.14 -23.32
CA THR A 1182 -33.13 -0.28 -24.49
C THR A 1182 -31.89 0.53 -24.91
N LYS A 1183 -30.81 0.54 -24.10
CA LYS A 1183 -29.55 1.26 -24.36
C LYS A 1183 -28.32 0.32 -24.35
N ARG A 1184 -28.39 -0.77 -25.11
CA ARG A 1184 -27.33 -1.79 -25.22
C ARG A 1184 -26.01 -1.15 -25.69
N GLY A 1185 -24.93 -1.29 -24.92
CA GLY A 1185 -23.60 -0.72 -25.22
C GLY A 1185 -23.32 0.68 -24.64
N LYS A 1186 -24.27 1.31 -23.95
CA LYS A 1186 -24.07 2.57 -23.21
C LYS A 1186 -24.09 2.38 -21.67
N GLY A 1187 -23.59 1.24 -21.18
CA GLY A 1187 -23.40 0.99 -19.75
C GLY A 1187 -24.55 0.35 -18.97
N GLY A 1188 -25.68 -0.01 -19.61
CA GLY A 1188 -26.79 -0.73 -18.93
C GLY A 1188 -26.63 -2.25 -18.97
N SER A 1189 -26.63 -2.93 -17.81
CA SER A 1189 -26.55 -4.39 -17.68
C SER A 1189 -27.82 -5.13 -18.14
N GLY A 1190 -28.97 -4.46 -18.08
CA GLY A 1190 -30.29 -5.06 -18.31
C GLY A 1190 -30.75 -5.99 -17.18
N LEU A 1191 -30.11 -5.94 -16.01
CA LEU A 1191 -30.47 -6.78 -14.85
C LEU A 1191 -31.35 -6.05 -13.83
N GLY A 1192 -31.31 -4.71 -13.74
CA GLY A 1192 -31.97 -3.95 -12.67
C GLY A 1192 -33.47 -4.22 -12.52
N MET A 1193 -34.23 -4.26 -13.63
CA MET A 1193 -35.67 -4.53 -13.57
C MET A 1193 -36.00 -6.01 -13.28
N ASN A 1194 -35.15 -6.94 -13.71
CA ASN A 1194 -35.27 -8.34 -13.34
C ASN A 1194 -34.99 -8.55 -11.83
N ILE A 1195 -34.00 -7.86 -11.29
CA ILE A 1195 -33.69 -7.85 -9.85
C ILE A 1195 -34.91 -7.32 -9.07
N LEU A 1196 -35.47 -6.18 -9.46
CA LEU A 1196 -36.67 -5.63 -8.83
C LEU A 1196 -37.82 -6.64 -8.83
N TYR A 1197 -38.08 -7.28 -9.98
CA TYR A 1197 -39.14 -8.28 -10.11
C TYR A 1197 -38.92 -9.47 -9.17
N ASN A 1198 -37.70 -10.01 -9.10
CA ASN A 1198 -37.38 -11.14 -8.22
C ASN A 1198 -37.45 -10.77 -6.74
N LEU A 1199 -36.98 -9.58 -6.36
CA LEU A 1199 -37.06 -9.10 -4.98
C LEU A 1199 -38.51 -8.96 -4.52
N VAL A 1200 -39.38 -8.38 -5.35
CA VAL A 1200 -40.79 -8.25 -5.00
C VAL A 1200 -41.48 -9.62 -4.97
N THR A 1201 -41.32 -10.44 -6.01
CA THR A 1201 -42.11 -11.67 -6.16
C THR A 1201 -41.59 -12.86 -5.35
N GLN A 1202 -40.27 -13.00 -5.22
CA GLN A 1202 -39.64 -14.16 -4.55
C GLN A 1202 -39.30 -13.88 -3.09
N VAL A 1203 -38.78 -12.68 -2.78
CA VAL A 1203 -38.35 -12.32 -1.42
C VAL A 1203 -39.51 -11.74 -0.62
N LEU A 1204 -40.17 -10.70 -1.14
CA LEU A 1204 -41.29 -10.04 -0.45
C LEU A 1204 -42.66 -10.68 -0.71
N LYS A 1205 -42.73 -11.69 -1.59
CA LYS A 1205 -43.96 -12.41 -1.99
C LYS A 1205 -45.10 -11.50 -2.47
N GLY A 1206 -44.76 -10.37 -3.09
CA GLY A 1206 -45.69 -9.40 -3.67
C GLY A 1206 -45.88 -9.55 -5.19
N THR A 1207 -46.57 -8.57 -5.78
CA THR A 1207 -46.78 -8.46 -7.24
C THR A 1207 -46.27 -7.11 -7.75
N VAL A 1208 -45.84 -7.08 -9.02
CA VAL A 1208 -45.44 -5.85 -9.73
C VAL A 1208 -46.25 -5.76 -11.01
N THR A 1209 -46.94 -4.63 -11.21
CA THR A 1209 -47.60 -4.29 -12.47
C THR A 1209 -47.04 -2.99 -13.04
N LEU A 1210 -47.03 -2.88 -14.36
CA LEU A 1210 -46.50 -1.74 -15.09
C LEU A 1210 -47.57 -1.19 -16.02
N GLU A 1211 -47.88 0.09 -15.86
CA GLU A 1211 -48.70 0.87 -16.78
C GLU A 1211 -47.82 1.93 -17.44
N SER A 1212 -47.77 1.96 -18.76
CA SER A 1212 -47.03 3.00 -19.48
C SER A 1212 -47.62 3.23 -20.87
N GLU A 1213 -47.70 4.51 -21.24
CA GLU A 1213 -48.09 4.99 -22.55
C GLU A 1213 -46.99 5.91 -23.10
N ILE A 1214 -46.75 5.87 -24.40
CA ILE A 1214 -45.73 6.69 -25.07
C ILE A 1214 -46.03 8.19 -24.81
N ASN A 1215 -45.02 8.93 -24.34
CA ASN A 1215 -45.06 10.34 -23.94
C ASN A 1215 -45.95 10.68 -22.72
N LYS A 1216 -46.34 9.70 -21.90
CA LYS A 1216 -47.04 9.92 -20.62
C LYS A 1216 -46.33 9.29 -19.43
N GLY A 1217 -45.08 8.87 -19.60
CA GLY A 1217 -44.27 8.24 -18.56
C GLY A 1217 -44.68 6.80 -18.22
N ALA A 1218 -44.22 6.33 -17.06
CA ALA A 1218 -44.44 4.99 -16.57
C ALA A 1218 -44.89 4.99 -15.10
N THR A 1219 -45.82 4.10 -14.79
CA THR A 1219 -46.33 3.86 -13.44
C THR A 1219 -46.10 2.40 -13.07
N PHE A 1220 -45.27 2.17 -12.06
CA PHE A 1220 -45.01 0.88 -11.46
C PHE A 1220 -45.84 0.76 -10.18
N ILE A 1221 -46.69 -0.26 -10.11
CA ILE A 1221 -47.52 -0.55 -8.95
C ILE A 1221 -47.00 -1.85 -8.34
N ILE A 1222 -46.56 -1.77 -7.09
CA ILE A 1222 -46.01 -2.88 -6.32
C ILE A 1222 -46.95 -3.14 -5.14
N GLU A 1223 -47.53 -4.33 -5.07
CA GLU A 1223 -48.43 -4.73 -3.98
C GLU A 1223 -47.73 -5.79 -3.14
N LEU A 1224 -47.57 -5.51 -1.85
CA LEU A 1224 -46.91 -6.39 -0.90
C LEU A 1224 -47.92 -6.95 0.12
N PRO A 1225 -47.79 -8.21 0.55
CA PRO A 1225 -48.77 -8.88 1.41
C PRO A 1225 -48.79 -8.32 2.83
N GLU A 1226 -49.89 -8.53 3.56
CA GLU A 1226 -50.00 -8.13 4.97
C GLU A 1226 -48.96 -8.81 5.89
N GLU A 1227 -48.46 -9.99 5.51
CA GLU A 1227 -47.52 -10.81 6.30
C GLU A 1227 -46.19 -10.13 6.63
N ILE A 1228 -45.77 -9.15 5.82
CA ILE A 1228 -44.53 -8.39 6.04
C ILE A 1228 -44.74 -7.17 6.96
N ILE A 1229 -45.97 -6.84 7.34
CA ILE A 1229 -46.25 -5.80 8.33
C ILE A 1229 -46.04 -6.40 9.72
N ALA A 1230 -45.18 -5.78 10.53
CA ALA A 1230 -44.97 -6.21 11.91
C ALA A 1230 -46.28 -6.04 12.71
N LYS A 1231 -46.61 -7.04 13.53
CA LYS A 1231 -47.86 -7.09 14.30
C LYS A 1231 -47.88 -6.16 15.50
#